data_AF-A0A839QQM1-F1
#
_entry.id   AF-A0A839QQM1-F1
#
_cell.length_a   1.000
_cell.length_b   1.000
_cell.length_c   1.000
_cell.angle_alpha   90.00
_cell.angle_beta   90.00
_cell.angle_gamma   90.00
#
_symmetry.space_group_name_H-M   'P 1'
#
loop_
_entity.id
_entity.type
_entity.pdbx_description
1 polymer ?
#
loop_
_entity_poly.entity_id
_entity_poly.type
_entity_poly.pdbx_seq_one_letter_code
_entity_poly.pdbx_strand_id
1 'polypeptide(L)'
;MKSTKNTVSNRIVWVDCEMTGLDKAEDALIEVAVLVTDADLTVLGDGVDIVIRPPEGAIESMNDFVRQMHTDSGLLEELADGVTLEEAQQQCLEYVRQYVPEPGKAPLAGNSVGTDRAFLERDLPLFESYLSYRTIDVSSLKELAKRWLPRVFFNTPQKHGGHRALADIRESIQELKYYREAMFVSAPGPTTDYLKVQAKRFELPADGSADSSGAADAADAEGDHPASVTWLDSPTHARWLASEGDALLEFAAGSALDEGGFGWLDETGEIDESKNRELWINCRMTHVFSLASMLGNPEAGQFADHGVRALRDVFSDAEHGGWFDEVALDGSVAGDSKSAYAHAFVVLAAASATAAGRPGARALLDDALEVLLERFYDRTEGMVRESFTRDFSSTEEYRGINANMHTVEALLAAADVLDRLDLLQIAVGIIKRAVNEFARDNDWLLPEHYSSEWEMLPEFNTDNRADPFRPYGATIGHWFEWARLTLTARAGLAQQGQDQPQWMLECALALMNRAAEFDGIDGTGGFPYTVDWQGEPVARERMHWVAAEAVGAAAVAYRTTRDRRWADLYQQWWEHIAEDFIDPAGGSWHHELDIDLEPSTTVWRGKPDAYHAVQATLIPRLPVWPSLAEGVRRGLLDNPQ
;
A
#
# COMPACT_ATOMS: atom_id res chain seq x y z
N MET A 1 10.38 -5.66 -34.80
CA MET A 1 8.91 -5.66 -34.98
C MET A 1 8.55 -4.51 -35.92
N LYS A 2 7.89 -4.76 -37.06
CA LYS A 2 7.37 -3.67 -37.91
C LYS A 2 6.33 -2.90 -37.09
N SER A 3 6.42 -1.57 -37.05
CA SER A 3 5.46 -0.70 -36.34
C SER A 3 4.04 -0.97 -36.87
N THR A 4 3.23 -1.68 -36.08
CA THR A 4 1.79 -1.92 -36.33
C THR A 4 0.94 -0.67 -36.09
N LYS A 5 1.54 0.43 -35.61
CA LYS A 5 0.82 1.66 -35.25
C LYS A 5 0.27 2.44 -36.46
N ASN A 6 0.75 2.16 -37.67
CA ASN A 6 0.41 2.95 -38.86
C ASN A 6 -0.40 2.19 -39.92
N THR A 7 -1.07 1.09 -39.54
CA THR A 7 -1.98 0.38 -40.46
C THR A 7 -3.32 1.10 -40.56
N VAL A 8 -3.90 1.12 -41.76
CA VAL A 8 -5.23 1.70 -42.05
C VAL A 8 -6.32 1.15 -41.12
N SER A 9 -6.16 -0.08 -40.62
CA SER A 9 -7.08 -0.74 -39.69
C SER A 9 -7.26 -0.03 -38.34
N ASN A 10 -6.36 0.90 -37.99
CA ASN A 10 -6.33 1.53 -36.68
C ASN A 10 -6.67 3.04 -36.74
N ARG A 11 -7.27 3.50 -37.86
CA ARG A 11 -7.73 4.88 -38.01
C ARG A 11 -9.05 5.09 -37.27
N ILE A 12 -9.25 6.30 -36.77
CA ILE A 12 -10.48 6.73 -36.10
C ILE A 12 -11.00 7.96 -36.84
N VAL A 13 -12.29 7.97 -37.19
CA VAL A 13 -12.96 9.11 -37.85
C VAL A 13 -13.75 9.85 -36.80
N TRP A 14 -13.39 11.11 -36.57
CA TRP A 14 -14.00 12.00 -35.61
C TRP A 14 -14.98 12.91 -36.30
N VAL A 15 -16.20 13.01 -35.77
CA VAL A 15 -17.25 13.87 -36.31
C VAL A 15 -17.95 14.59 -35.17
N ASP A 16 -18.31 15.82 -35.44
CA ASP A 16 -19.19 16.65 -34.64
C ASP A 16 -20.09 17.41 -35.63
N CYS A 17 -21.36 17.54 -35.27
CA CYS A 17 -22.37 18.18 -36.07
C CYS A 17 -23.02 19.30 -35.28
N GLU A 18 -23.32 20.40 -35.96
CA GLU A 18 -24.22 21.41 -35.41
C GLU A 18 -25.60 21.27 -36.06
N MET A 19 -26.65 21.44 -35.25
CA MET A 19 -28.04 21.26 -35.67
C MET A 19 -28.91 22.44 -35.23
N THR A 20 -30.09 22.55 -35.82
CA THR A 20 -31.13 23.50 -35.38
C THR A 20 -31.82 23.08 -34.07
N GLY A 21 -31.53 21.86 -33.60
CA GLY A 21 -32.02 21.25 -32.37
C GLY A 21 -31.69 19.75 -32.35
N LEU A 22 -32.26 18.99 -31.41
CA LEU A 22 -31.93 17.57 -31.20
C LEU A 22 -33.05 16.61 -31.64
N ASP A 23 -34.13 17.11 -32.24
CA ASP A 23 -35.19 16.28 -32.80
C ASP A 23 -34.73 15.68 -34.14
N LYS A 24 -34.51 14.37 -34.14
CA LYS A 24 -34.00 13.61 -35.29
C LYS A 24 -34.94 13.63 -36.50
N ALA A 25 -36.22 13.97 -36.33
CA ALA A 25 -37.18 14.05 -37.42
C ALA A 25 -37.25 15.47 -38.00
N GLU A 26 -37.25 16.48 -37.15
CA GLU A 26 -37.63 17.85 -37.54
C GLU A 26 -36.44 18.82 -37.64
N ASP A 27 -35.38 18.62 -36.85
CA ASP A 27 -34.23 19.54 -36.85
C ASP A 27 -33.28 19.25 -38.01
N ALA A 28 -32.61 20.29 -38.51
CA ALA A 28 -31.69 20.19 -39.65
C ALA A 28 -30.22 20.17 -39.20
N LEU A 29 -29.40 19.37 -39.91
CA LEU A 29 -27.95 19.43 -39.86
C LEU A 29 -27.44 20.68 -40.59
N ILE A 30 -26.64 21.50 -39.91
CA ILE A 30 -26.22 22.83 -40.41
C ILE A 30 -24.71 23.07 -40.40
N GLU A 31 -23.93 22.27 -39.68
CA GLU A 31 -22.46 22.21 -39.81
C GLU A 31 -22.04 20.76 -39.60
N VAL A 32 -21.03 20.30 -40.34
CA VAL A 32 -20.37 19.02 -40.09
C VAL A 32 -18.86 19.20 -40.21
N ALA A 33 -18.15 18.80 -39.16
CA ALA A 33 -16.71 18.73 -39.19
C ALA A 33 -16.23 17.27 -39.14
N VAL A 34 -15.12 16.98 -39.82
CA VAL A 34 -14.52 15.64 -39.83
C VAL A 34 -13.01 15.73 -39.69
N LEU A 35 -12.46 14.94 -38.77
CA LEU A 35 -11.02 14.73 -38.59
C LEU A 35 -10.69 13.24 -38.55
N VAL A 36 -9.52 12.85 -39.06
CA VAL A 36 -9.02 11.47 -38.92
C VAL A 36 -7.81 11.46 -38.01
N THR A 37 -7.76 10.52 -37.06
CA THR A 37 -6.56 10.26 -36.25
C THR A 37 -5.99 8.87 -36.52
N ASP A 38 -4.72 8.68 -36.14
CA ASP A 38 -4.17 7.36 -35.89
C ASP A 38 -4.57 6.80 -34.51
N ALA A 39 -4.07 5.61 -34.18
CA ALA A 39 -4.31 4.95 -32.90
C ALA A 39 -3.73 5.70 -31.70
N ASP A 40 -2.73 6.56 -31.92
CA ASP A 40 -2.12 7.38 -30.88
C ASP A 40 -2.80 8.75 -30.74
N LEU A 41 -3.97 8.93 -31.39
CA LEU A 41 -4.75 10.17 -31.37
C LEU A 41 -3.99 11.35 -31.99
N THR A 42 -3.09 11.06 -32.92
CA THR A 42 -2.42 12.07 -33.75
C THR A 42 -3.31 12.38 -34.94
N VAL A 43 -3.66 13.66 -35.12
CA VAL A 43 -4.49 14.14 -36.22
C VAL A 43 -3.75 14.02 -37.55
N LEU A 44 -4.45 13.51 -38.57
CA LEU A 44 -3.95 13.30 -39.92
C LEU A 44 -4.61 14.31 -40.87
N GLY A 45 -3.88 15.37 -41.19
CA GLY A 45 -4.34 16.47 -42.04
C GLY A 45 -5.16 17.53 -41.29
N ASP A 46 -5.74 18.47 -42.04
CA ASP A 46 -6.37 19.66 -41.46
C ASP A 46 -7.85 19.46 -41.09
N GLY A 47 -8.47 18.39 -41.60
CA GLY A 47 -9.91 18.13 -41.47
C GLY A 47 -10.74 18.74 -42.59
N VAL A 48 -12.04 18.54 -42.51
CA VAL A 48 -13.05 19.34 -43.22
C VAL A 48 -14.00 19.95 -42.21
N ASP A 49 -14.47 21.15 -42.51
CA ASP A 49 -15.44 21.91 -41.73
C ASP A 49 -16.40 22.55 -42.73
N ILE A 50 -17.65 22.09 -42.71
CA ILE A 50 -18.59 22.31 -43.81
C ILE A 50 -19.89 22.86 -43.25
N VAL A 51 -20.16 24.12 -43.55
CA VAL A 51 -21.45 24.76 -43.29
C VAL A 51 -22.46 24.30 -44.33
N ILE A 52 -23.61 23.80 -43.87
CA ILE A 52 -24.69 23.26 -44.67
C ILE A 52 -25.86 24.24 -44.65
N ARG A 53 -26.36 24.59 -45.83
CA ARG A 53 -27.54 25.45 -45.95
C ARG A 53 -28.79 24.71 -45.42
N PRO A 54 -29.46 25.21 -44.37
CA PRO A 54 -30.65 24.57 -43.85
C PRO A 54 -31.85 24.67 -44.81
N PRO A 55 -32.84 23.77 -44.70
CA PRO A 55 -34.14 23.93 -45.35
C PRO A 55 -34.86 25.23 -44.91
N GLU A 56 -35.75 25.74 -45.77
CA GLU A 56 -36.58 26.90 -45.45
C GLU A 56 -37.44 26.65 -44.20
N GLY A 57 -37.41 27.56 -43.23
CA GLY A 57 -38.15 27.44 -41.97
C GLY A 57 -37.39 26.80 -40.79
N ALA A 58 -36.24 26.15 -41.03
CA ALA A 58 -35.50 25.43 -39.99
C ALA A 58 -34.79 26.36 -38.99
N ILE A 59 -34.44 27.59 -39.40
CA ILE A 59 -33.87 28.59 -38.50
C ILE A 59 -34.97 29.15 -37.59
N GLU A 60 -36.19 29.31 -38.09
CA GLU A 60 -37.35 29.80 -37.35
C GLU A 60 -37.82 28.82 -36.27
N SER A 61 -37.62 27.52 -36.47
CA SER A 61 -37.96 26.48 -35.50
C SER A 61 -36.96 26.32 -34.36
N MET A 62 -35.77 26.93 -34.44
CA MET A 62 -34.79 26.91 -33.35
C MET A 62 -35.37 27.54 -32.08
N ASN A 63 -35.18 26.85 -30.95
CA ASN A 63 -35.46 27.44 -29.65
C ASN A 63 -34.46 28.57 -29.32
N ASP A 64 -34.79 29.40 -28.33
CA ASP A 64 -33.99 30.57 -27.95
C ASP A 64 -32.55 30.21 -27.54
N PHE A 65 -32.35 29.04 -26.91
CA PHE A 65 -31.03 28.59 -26.47
C PHE A 65 -30.13 28.24 -27.67
N VAL A 66 -30.62 27.41 -28.59
CA VAL A 66 -29.87 26.99 -29.79
C VAL A 66 -29.60 28.20 -30.69
N ARG A 67 -30.59 29.08 -30.85
CA ARG A 67 -30.43 30.31 -31.62
C ARG A 67 -29.33 31.20 -31.04
N GLN A 68 -29.31 31.41 -29.72
CA GLN A 68 -28.29 32.24 -29.08
C GLN A 68 -26.91 31.62 -29.21
N MET A 69 -26.79 30.31 -28.98
CA MET A 69 -25.54 29.55 -29.15
C MET A 69 -24.93 29.73 -30.54
N HIS A 70 -25.73 29.56 -31.61
CA HIS A 70 -25.27 29.74 -33.00
C HIS A 70 -25.06 31.20 -33.40
N THR A 71 -25.68 32.13 -32.68
CA THR A 71 -25.40 33.56 -32.84
C THR A 71 -24.03 33.91 -32.26
N ASP A 72 -23.74 33.41 -31.05
CA ASP A 72 -22.48 33.67 -30.35
C ASP A 72 -21.28 33.01 -31.06
N SER A 73 -21.48 31.84 -31.69
CA SER A 73 -20.45 31.15 -32.48
C SER A 73 -20.23 31.76 -33.88
N GLY A 74 -21.12 32.64 -34.33
CA GLY A 74 -21.12 33.24 -35.67
C GLY A 74 -21.68 32.35 -36.78
N LEU A 75 -22.09 31.11 -36.46
CA LEU A 75 -22.53 30.14 -37.46
C LEU A 75 -23.75 30.62 -38.25
N LEU A 76 -24.71 31.31 -37.60
CA LEU A 76 -25.93 31.80 -38.28
C LEU A 76 -25.63 32.74 -39.47
N GLU A 77 -24.52 33.48 -39.42
CA GLU A 77 -24.13 34.40 -40.50
C GLU A 77 -23.57 33.64 -41.73
N GLU A 78 -23.04 32.44 -41.53
CA GLU A 78 -22.42 31.61 -42.56
C GLU A 78 -23.44 30.70 -43.29
N LEU A 79 -24.58 30.39 -42.66
CA LEU A 79 -25.57 29.43 -43.18
C LEU A 79 -26.11 29.74 -44.57
N ALA A 80 -26.24 31.02 -44.93
CA ALA A 80 -26.74 31.43 -46.24
C ALA A 80 -25.81 30.98 -47.38
N ASP A 81 -24.51 31.04 -47.12
CA ASP A 81 -23.44 30.68 -48.06
C ASP A 81 -23.04 29.20 -47.97
N GLY A 82 -23.68 28.43 -47.07
CA GLY A 82 -23.48 27.00 -46.91
C GLY A 82 -23.77 26.17 -48.17
N VAL A 83 -23.18 24.98 -48.22
CA VAL A 83 -23.35 24.02 -49.32
C VAL A 83 -24.60 23.16 -49.15
N THR A 84 -24.94 22.38 -50.17
CA THR A 84 -26.01 21.37 -50.07
C THR A 84 -25.55 20.14 -49.28
N LEU A 85 -26.50 19.36 -48.76
CA LEU A 85 -26.21 18.07 -48.12
C LEU A 85 -25.43 17.10 -49.02
N GLU A 86 -25.75 17.07 -50.33
CA GLU A 86 -25.06 16.22 -51.29
C GLU A 86 -23.58 16.62 -51.45
N GLU A 87 -23.31 17.93 -51.52
CA GLU A 87 -21.95 18.47 -51.60
C GLU A 87 -21.17 18.23 -50.29
N ALA A 88 -21.81 18.42 -49.14
CA ALA A 88 -21.20 18.13 -47.84
C ALA A 88 -20.83 16.65 -47.71
N GLN A 89 -21.75 15.75 -48.06
CA GLN A 89 -21.51 14.31 -48.06
C GLN A 89 -20.32 13.91 -48.94
N GLN A 90 -20.24 14.49 -50.15
CA GLN A 90 -19.16 14.19 -51.09
C GLN A 90 -17.81 14.68 -50.54
N GLN A 91 -17.75 15.88 -49.96
CA GLN A 91 -16.54 16.42 -49.36
C GLN A 91 -16.07 15.60 -48.14
N CYS A 92 -16.99 15.20 -47.24
CA CYS A 92 -16.66 14.32 -46.12
C CYS A 92 -16.10 12.96 -46.59
N LEU A 93 -16.72 12.36 -47.60
CA LEU A 93 -16.25 11.11 -48.21
C LEU A 93 -14.89 11.25 -48.87
N GLU A 94 -14.67 12.33 -49.62
CA GLU A 94 -13.39 12.63 -50.26
C GLU A 94 -12.26 12.78 -49.25
N TYR A 95 -12.51 13.48 -48.13
CA TYR A 95 -11.53 13.62 -47.05
C TYR A 95 -11.23 12.28 -46.37
N VAL A 96 -12.26 11.55 -45.91
CA VAL A 96 -12.05 10.29 -45.17
C VAL A 96 -11.37 9.22 -46.04
N ARG A 97 -11.68 9.13 -47.34
CA ARG A 97 -11.04 8.18 -48.26
C ARG A 97 -9.54 8.37 -48.43
N GLN A 98 -9.01 9.56 -48.14
CA GLN A 98 -7.56 9.81 -48.18
C GLN A 98 -6.82 9.03 -47.09
N TYR A 99 -7.46 8.82 -45.93
CA TYR A 99 -6.85 8.18 -44.76
C TYR A 99 -7.41 6.77 -44.49
N VAL A 100 -8.64 6.51 -44.91
CA VAL A 100 -9.39 5.26 -44.73
C VAL A 100 -9.92 4.81 -46.10
N PRO A 101 -9.09 4.18 -46.97
CA PRO A 101 -9.50 3.79 -48.33
C PRO A 101 -10.52 2.63 -48.39
N GLU A 102 -10.63 1.84 -47.32
CA GLU A 102 -11.53 0.69 -47.25
C GLU A 102 -12.78 1.03 -46.39
N PRO A 103 -14.01 0.84 -46.92
CA PRO A 103 -15.23 1.10 -46.16
C PRO A 103 -15.35 0.16 -44.94
N GLY A 104 -16.01 0.63 -43.89
CA GLY A 104 -16.34 -0.13 -42.68
C GLY A 104 -15.16 -0.43 -41.76
N LYS A 105 -13.98 0.18 -41.99
CA LYS A 105 -12.78 -0.07 -41.18
C LYS A 105 -12.65 0.83 -39.95
N ALA A 106 -12.91 2.12 -40.10
CA ALA A 106 -12.69 3.10 -39.03
C ALA A 106 -13.99 3.35 -38.25
N PRO A 107 -13.97 3.31 -36.90
CA PRO A 107 -15.11 3.71 -36.07
C PRO A 107 -15.36 5.22 -36.14
N LEU A 108 -16.62 5.59 -35.93
CA LEU A 108 -17.05 6.95 -35.68
C LEU A 108 -16.71 7.33 -34.23
N ALA A 109 -16.15 8.51 -33.99
CA ALA A 109 -15.77 9.00 -32.68
C ALA A 109 -16.19 10.45 -32.43
N GLY A 110 -16.46 10.80 -31.18
CA GLY A 110 -16.85 12.14 -30.76
C GLY A 110 -17.41 12.14 -29.33
N ASN A 111 -17.81 13.31 -28.83
CA ASN A 111 -18.50 13.45 -27.55
C ASN A 111 -20.00 13.33 -27.78
N SER A 112 -20.69 12.40 -27.10
CA SER A 112 -22.13 12.17 -27.27
C SER A 112 -22.52 11.86 -28.73
N VAL A 113 -21.57 11.28 -29.48
CA VAL A 113 -21.60 11.13 -30.95
C VAL A 113 -22.73 10.25 -31.48
N GLY A 114 -23.43 9.54 -30.58
CA GLY A 114 -24.65 8.82 -30.92
C GLY A 114 -25.77 9.73 -31.45
N THR A 115 -25.79 11.01 -31.04
CA THR A 115 -26.72 11.99 -31.59
C THR A 115 -26.34 12.36 -33.01
N ASP A 116 -25.08 12.74 -33.24
CA ASP A 116 -24.55 13.08 -34.56
C ASP A 116 -24.76 11.96 -35.56
N ARG A 117 -24.47 10.71 -35.15
CA ARG A 117 -24.68 9.52 -35.99
C ARG A 117 -26.11 9.43 -36.52
N ALA A 118 -27.12 9.78 -35.73
CA ALA A 118 -28.51 9.72 -36.16
C ALA A 118 -28.82 10.76 -37.26
N PHE A 119 -28.21 11.96 -37.18
CA PHE A 119 -28.31 12.96 -38.23
C PHE A 119 -27.52 12.55 -39.47
N LEU A 120 -26.32 11.98 -39.31
CA LEU A 120 -25.53 11.44 -40.42
C LEU A 120 -26.26 10.32 -41.17
N GLU A 121 -26.92 9.41 -40.46
CA GLU A 121 -27.71 8.32 -41.07
C GLU A 121 -28.86 8.85 -41.92
N ARG A 122 -29.50 9.95 -41.48
CA ARG A 122 -30.61 10.59 -42.19
C ARG A 122 -30.13 11.44 -43.37
N ASP A 123 -29.14 12.29 -43.13
CA ASP A 123 -28.80 13.41 -44.02
C ASP A 123 -27.56 13.15 -44.88
N LEU A 124 -26.62 12.33 -44.40
CA LEU A 124 -25.37 11.97 -45.08
C LEU A 124 -25.19 10.43 -45.15
N PRO A 125 -26.18 9.66 -45.65
CA PRO A 125 -26.21 8.19 -45.54
C PRO A 125 -25.06 7.46 -46.25
N LEU A 126 -24.51 8.02 -47.35
CA LEU A 126 -23.36 7.42 -48.02
C LEU A 126 -22.07 7.63 -47.23
N PHE A 127 -21.97 8.73 -46.48
CA PHE A 127 -20.86 8.97 -45.57
C PHE A 127 -20.96 8.08 -44.33
N GLU A 128 -22.12 8.03 -43.69
CA GLU A 128 -22.36 7.18 -42.50
C GLU A 128 -22.07 5.71 -42.81
N SER A 129 -22.62 5.18 -43.91
CA SER A 129 -22.44 3.78 -44.32
C SER A 129 -21.01 3.43 -44.73
N TYR A 130 -20.16 4.42 -44.98
CA TYR A 130 -18.74 4.22 -45.23
C TYR A 130 -17.95 3.96 -43.93
N LEU A 131 -18.46 4.41 -42.79
CA LEU A 131 -17.85 4.22 -41.47
C LEU A 131 -18.17 2.82 -40.91
N SER A 132 -17.43 2.41 -39.88
CA SER A 132 -17.74 1.19 -39.13
C SER A 132 -19.00 1.39 -38.29
N TYR A 133 -19.77 0.32 -38.08
CA TYR A 133 -20.89 0.31 -37.14
C TYR A 133 -20.44 0.55 -35.68
N ARG A 134 -19.13 0.39 -35.38
CA ARG A 134 -18.57 0.65 -34.05
C ARG A 134 -18.43 2.16 -33.81
N THR A 135 -18.70 2.58 -32.58
CA THR A 135 -18.58 3.96 -32.12
C THR A 135 -17.61 4.06 -30.95
N ILE A 136 -16.81 5.12 -30.90
CA ILE A 136 -16.03 5.55 -29.75
C ILE A 136 -16.67 6.81 -29.20
N ASP A 137 -17.48 6.67 -28.15
CA ASP A 137 -18.16 7.81 -27.51
C ASP A 137 -17.39 8.26 -26.27
N VAL A 138 -16.77 9.43 -26.34
CA VAL A 138 -15.98 10.00 -25.24
C VAL A 138 -16.84 10.27 -24.00
N SER A 139 -18.13 10.58 -24.20
CA SER A 139 -19.08 10.78 -23.08
C SER A 139 -19.32 9.49 -22.28
N SER A 140 -19.13 8.31 -22.90
CA SER A 140 -19.17 7.05 -22.14
C SER A 140 -18.05 6.99 -21.11
N LEU A 141 -16.84 7.41 -21.47
CA LEU A 141 -15.70 7.45 -20.54
C LEU A 141 -15.92 8.47 -19.44
N LYS A 142 -16.48 9.63 -19.79
CA LYS A 142 -16.86 10.67 -18.83
C LYS A 142 -17.84 10.18 -17.77
N GLU A 143 -18.88 9.43 -18.18
CA GLU A 143 -19.84 8.85 -17.25
C GLU A 143 -19.23 7.76 -16.36
N LEU A 144 -18.27 6.97 -16.87
CA LEU A 144 -17.53 5.99 -16.06
C LEU A 144 -16.57 6.69 -15.08
N ALA A 145 -15.84 7.72 -15.52
CA ALA A 145 -14.96 8.52 -14.69
C ALA A 145 -15.72 9.10 -13.49
N LYS A 146 -16.91 9.65 -13.73
CA LYS A 146 -17.76 10.24 -12.69
C LYS A 146 -18.13 9.24 -11.57
N ARG A 147 -18.29 7.95 -11.90
CA ARG A 147 -18.76 6.92 -10.97
C ARG A 147 -17.61 6.17 -10.30
N TRP A 148 -16.56 5.88 -11.05
CA TRP A 148 -15.47 5.02 -10.60
C TRP A 148 -14.24 5.80 -10.13
N LEU A 149 -14.00 6.98 -10.71
CA LEU A 149 -12.80 7.79 -10.47
C LEU A 149 -13.17 9.28 -10.34
N PRO A 150 -13.90 9.71 -9.29
CA PRO A 150 -14.42 11.08 -9.19
C PRO A 150 -13.35 12.16 -9.35
N ARG A 151 -12.13 11.92 -8.86
CA ARG A 151 -10.98 12.83 -9.03
C ARG A 151 -10.64 13.08 -10.50
N VAL A 152 -10.67 12.05 -11.34
CA VAL A 152 -10.45 12.17 -12.80
C VAL A 152 -11.56 13.00 -13.44
N PHE A 153 -12.82 12.77 -13.04
CA PHE A 153 -13.94 13.54 -13.56
C PHE A 153 -13.83 15.04 -13.23
N PHE A 154 -13.59 15.39 -11.96
CA PHE A 154 -13.53 16.79 -11.54
C PHE A 154 -12.30 17.57 -12.08
N ASN A 155 -11.31 16.87 -12.63
CA ASN A 155 -10.13 17.46 -13.27
C ASN A 155 -10.15 17.34 -14.81
N THR A 156 -11.31 17.02 -15.41
CA THR A 156 -11.44 17.00 -16.88
C THR A 156 -11.09 18.39 -17.46
N PRO A 157 -10.28 18.48 -18.54
CA PRO A 157 -9.91 19.75 -19.15
C PRO A 157 -11.13 20.62 -19.49
N GLN A 158 -11.00 21.93 -19.26
CA GLN A 158 -12.05 22.87 -19.64
C GLN A 158 -12.16 22.97 -21.16
N LYS A 159 -13.40 23.08 -21.65
CA LYS A 159 -13.71 23.31 -23.06
C LYS A 159 -13.68 24.81 -23.37
N HIS A 160 -13.16 25.15 -24.54
CA HIS A 160 -13.00 26.50 -25.07
C HIS A 160 -13.48 26.62 -26.53
N GLY A 161 -14.08 25.55 -27.11
CA GLY A 161 -14.34 25.40 -28.54
C GLY A 161 -15.44 26.31 -29.10
N GLY A 162 -16.29 26.86 -28.25
CA GLY A 162 -17.24 27.91 -28.62
C GLY A 162 -18.39 27.44 -29.53
N HIS A 163 -18.73 26.15 -29.53
CA HIS A 163 -19.82 25.56 -30.34
C HIS A 163 -19.59 25.75 -31.84
N ARG A 164 -18.37 25.37 -32.27
CA ARG A 164 -17.99 25.24 -33.68
C ARG A 164 -17.45 23.84 -33.89
N ALA A 165 -18.01 23.13 -34.87
CA ALA A 165 -17.83 21.69 -35.00
C ALA A 165 -16.36 21.25 -35.03
N LEU A 166 -15.50 21.93 -35.79
CA LEU A 166 -14.09 21.55 -35.90
C LEU A 166 -13.29 21.79 -34.60
N ALA A 167 -13.63 22.83 -33.84
CA ALA A 167 -13.00 23.11 -32.55
C ALA A 167 -13.42 22.05 -31.53
N ASP A 168 -14.70 21.73 -31.47
CA ASP A 168 -15.29 20.77 -30.52
C ASP A 168 -14.78 19.33 -30.77
N ILE A 169 -14.51 18.94 -32.02
CA ILE A 169 -13.81 17.67 -32.32
C ILE A 169 -12.40 17.66 -31.75
N ARG A 170 -11.63 18.75 -31.93
CA ARG A 170 -10.25 18.81 -31.41
C ARG A 170 -10.24 18.70 -29.89
N GLU A 171 -11.20 19.32 -29.21
CA GLU A 171 -11.38 19.18 -27.77
C GLU A 171 -11.78 17.77 -27.37
N SER A 172 -12.66 17.12 -28.14
CA SER A 172 -13.03 15.71 -27.93
C SER A 172 -11.84 14.77 -28.05
N ILE A 173 -10.91 15.03 -28.99
CA ILE A 173 -9.65 14.28 -29.12
C ILE A 173 -8.75 14.51 -27.89
N GLN A 174 -8.66 15.74 -27.38
CA GLN A 174 -7.88 16.05 -26.18
C GLN A 174 -8.49 15.41 -24.92
N GLU A 175 -9.82 15.44 -24.81
CA GLU A 175 -10.55 14.80 -23.71
C GLU A 175 -10.33 13.27 -23.74
N LEU A 176 -10.33 12.63 -24.92
CA LEU A 176 -9.96 11.21 -25.01
C LEU A 176 -8.49 10.95 -24.68
N LYS A 177 -7.55 11.85 -25.04
CA LYS A 177 -6.14 11.72 -24.60
C LYS A 177 -6.03 11.78 -23.08
N TYR A 178 -6.72 12.73 -22.46
CA TYR A 178 -6.79 12.84 -21.00
C TYR A 178 -7.34 11.56 -20.37
N TYR A 179 -8.47 11.03 -20.86
CA TYR A 179 -9.01 9.78 -20.33
C TYR A 179 -8.11 8.58 -20.60
N ARG A 180 -7.44 8.51 -21.75
CA ARG A 180 -6.44 7.47 -22.05
C ARG A 180 -5.31 7.46 -21.02
N GLU A 181 -4.83 8.63 -20.60
CA GLU A 181 -3.76 8.75 -19.61
C GLU A 181 -4.26 8.56 -18.17
N ALA A 182 -5.45 9.04 -17.85
CA ALA A 182 -5.96 9.09 -16.47
C ALA A 182 -6.83 7.89 -16.06
N MET A 183 -7.42 7.14 -17.01
CA MET A 183 -8.34 6.03 -16.71
C MET A 183 -7.90 4.68 -17.23
N PHE A 184 -7.02 4.64 -18.24
CA PHE A 184 -6.61 3.40 -18.88
C PHE A 184 -5.19 3.05 -18.52
N VAL A 185 -4.93 1.75 -18.43
CA VAL A 185 -3.60 1.20 -18.14
C VAL A 185 -2.55 1.75 -19.10
N SER A 186 -1.49 2.31 -18.53
CA SER A 186 -0.33 2.82 -19.25
C SER A 186 0.19 1.79 -20.26
N ALA A 187 0.66 2.28 -21.42
CA ALA A 187 1.31 1.43 -22.43
C ALA A 187 2.49 0.67 -21.80
N PRO A 188 2.84 -0.54 -22.28
CA PRO A 188 2.25 -1.32 -23.38
C PRO A 188 0.98 -2.10 -23.00
N GLY A 189 0.41 -1.88 -21.80
CA GLY A 189 -0.76 -2.59 -21.30
C GLY A 189 -0.44 -3.98 -20.71
N PRO A 190 -1.46 -4.72 -20.20
CA PRO A 190 -1.26 -5.97 -19.50
C PRO A 190 -0.84 -7.13 -20.43
N THR A 191 -0.09 -8.10 -19.89
CA THR A 191 0.40 -9.24 -20.69
C THR A 191 -0.73 -10.15 -21.16
N THR A 192 -0.49 -10.89 -22.26
CA THR A 192 -1.47 -11.85 -22.79
C THR A 192 -1.89 -12.89 -21.74
N ASP A 193 -0.96 -13.36 -20.91
CA ASP A 193 -1.27 -14.38 -19.91
C ASP A 193 -2.04 -13.81 -18.72
N TYR A 194 -1.74 -12.58 -18.29
CA TYR A 194 -2.57 -11.85 -17.32
C TYR A 194 -4.02 -11.69 -17.85
N LEU A 195 -4.18 -11.24 -19.09
CA LEU A 195 -5.50 -11.02 -19.70
C LEU A 195 -6.31 -12.32 -19.83
N LYS A 196 -5.67 -13.46 -20.11
CA LYS A 196 -6.37 -14.76 -20.13
C LYS A 196 -6.91 -15.16 -18.76
N VAL A 197 -6.18 -14.86 -17.69
CA VAL A 197 -6.62 -15.14 -16.32
C VAL A 197 -7.77 -14.21 -15.94
N GLN A 198 -7.65 -12.91 -16.22
CA GLN A 198 -8.71 -11.95 -15.96
C GLN A 198 -9.98 -12.26 -16.75
N ALA A 199 -9.86 -12.60 -18.03
CA ALA A 199 -11.01 -12.94 -18.88
C ALA A 199 -11.86 -14.06 -18.25
N LYS A 200 -11.22 -15.12 -17.73
CA LYS A 200 -11.92 -16.24 -17.09
C LYS A 200 -12.69 -15.85 -15.83
N ARG A 201 -12.25 -14.84 -15.08
CA ARG A 201 -12.94 -14.36 -13.87
C ARG A 201 -14.28 -13.72 -14.20
N PHE A 202 -14.41 -13.11 -15.38
CA PHE A 202 -15.62 -12.43 -15.82
C PHE A 202 -16.39 -13.22 -16.89
N GLU A 203 -15.92 -14.42 -17.27
CA GLU A 203 -16.64 -15.33 -18.14
C GLU A 203 -17.84 -15.92 -17.38
N LEU A 204 -19.04 -15.62 -17.87
CA LEU A 204 -20.25 -16.20 -17.32
C LEU A 204 -20.27 -17.74 -17.51
N PRO A 205 -20.75 -18.51 -16.52
CA PRO A 205 -20.93 -19.94 -16.67
C PRO A 205 -21.82 -20.29 -17.87
N ALA A 206 -21.45 -21.36 -18.58
CA ALA A 206 -22.15 -21.78 -19.81
C ALA A 206 -23.63 -22.19 -19.59
N ASP A 207 -24.05 -22.38 -18.32
CA ASP A 207 -25.41 -22.75 -17.95
C ASP A 207 -26.33 -21.55 -17.62
N GLY A 208 -25.80 -20.31 -17.69
CA GLY A 208 -26.58 -19.09 -17.49
C GLY A 208 -27.07 -18.87 -16.06
N SER A 209 -26.51 -19.59 -15.08
CA SER A 209 -26.79 -19.32 -13.67
C SER A 209 -26.25 -17.94 -13.27
N ALA A 210 -27.05 -17.15 -12.56
CA ALA A 210 -26.67 -15.81 -12.13
C ALA A 210 -25.52 -15.92 -11.12
N ASP A 211 -24.39 -15.31 -11.47
CA ASP A 211 -23.21 -15.28 -10.63
C ASP A 211 -23.52 -14.52 -9.33
N SER A 212 -23.24 -15.15 -8.18
CA SER A 212 -23.43 -14.57 -6.85
C SER A 212 -22.13 -13.97 -6.28
N SER A 213 -21.11 -13.80 -7.11
CA SER A 213 -19.82 -13.21 -6.71
C SER A 213 -19.78 -11.70 -6.96
N GLY A 214 -20.60 -10.94 -6.22
CA GLY A 214 -20.57 -9.49 -6.22
C GLY A 214 -20.23 -8.93 -4.84
N ALA A 215 -18.93 -8.66 -4.61
CA ALA A 215 -18.36 -7.60 -3.77
C ALA A 215 -17.04 -8.04 -3.10
N ALA A 216 -15.94 -8.01 -3.87
CA ALA A 216 -14.60 -7.82 -3.32
C ALA A 216 -13.62 -7.46 -4.45
N ASP A 217 -12.88 -6.38 -4.20
CA ASP A 217 -11.58 -6.05 -4.79
C ASP A 217 -11.57 -5.56 -6.26
N ALA A 218 -11.48 -4.23 -6.40
CA ALA A 218 -11.03 -3.57 -7.63
C ALA A 218 -10.30 -2.24 -7.31
N ALA A 219 -9.12 -2.37 -6.70
CA ALA A 219 -8.02 -1.43 -6.84
C ALA A 219 -6.79 -2.21 -7.34
N ASP A 220 -6.00 -1.56 -8.18
CA ASP A 220 -4.63 -1.90 -8.57
C ASP A 220 -4.42 -2.95 -9.69
N ALA A 221 -4.07 -2.46 -10.89
CA ALA A 221 -3.06 -3.05 -11.79
C ALA A 221 -2.74 -2.14 -13.01
N GLU A 222 -1.83 -1.17 -12.85
CA GLU A 222 -0.82 -0.79 -13.88
C GLU A 222 0.37 -1.78 -13.76
N GLY A 223 1.23 -2.15 -14.72
CA GLY A 223 1.58 -1.75 -16.10
C GLY A 223 3.08 -2.12 -16.31
N ASP A 224 3.55 -2.51 -17.51
CA ASP A 224 4.99 -2.79 -17.77
C ASP A 224 5.50 -2.24 -19.12
N HIS A 225 5.74 -0.91 -19.20
CA HIS A 225 6.92 -0.39 -19.93
C HIS A 225 8.13 -0.79 -19.08
N PRO A 226 9.26 -1.25 -19.65
CA PRO A 226 10.25 -2.06 -18.94
C PRO A 226 10.53 -1.40 -17.60
N ALA A 227 9.96 -2.00 -16.54
CA ALA A 227 9.81 -1.31 -15.27
C ALA A 227 11.16 -0.69 -14.90
N SER A 228 11.16 0.61 -14.60
CA SER A 228 12.26 1.16 -13.81
C SER A 228 12.37 0.26 -12.59
N VAL A 229 13.49 -0.43 -12.44
CA VAL A 229 13.74 -1.36 -11.35
C VAL A 229 13.38 -0.65 -10.04
N THR A 230 12.44 -1.22 -9.27
CA THR A 230 12.08 -0.67 -7.96
C THR A 230 13.30 -0.79 -7.03
N TRP A 231 13.36 0.00 -5.97
CA TRP A 231 14.42 -0.19 -4.97
C TRP A 231 14.39 -1.60 -4.36
N LEU A 232 13.20 -2.18 -4.18
CA LEU A 232 13.00 -3.54 -3.66
C LEU A 232 13.58 -4.64 -4.58
N ASP A 233 13.64 -4.39 -5.89
CA ASP A 233 14.23 -5.33 -6.86
C ASP A 233 15.68 -4.96 -7.23
N SER A 234 16.22 -3.89 -6.63
CA SER A 234 17.51 -3.33 -7.01
C SER A 234 18.67 -3.91 -6.20
N PRO A 235 19.66 -4.56 -6.86
CA PRO A 235 20.85 -5.05 -6.15
C PRO A 235 21.71 -3.94 -5.55
N THR A 236 21.63 -2.70 -6.05
CA THR A 236 22.35 -1.57 -5.45
C THR A 236 21.73 -1.15 -4.13
N HIS A 237 20.40 -1.13 -4.07
CA HIS A 237 19.68 -0.82 -2.83
C HIS A 237 19.90 -1.90 -1.78
N ALA A 238 19.83 -3.18 -2.16
CA ALA A 238 20.14 -4.29 -1.27
C ALA A 238 21.56 -4.20 -0.65
N ARG A 239 22.56 -3.75 -1.41
CA ARG A 239 23.92 -3.51 -0.88
C ARG A 239 23.98 -2.31 0.06
N TRP A 240 23.21 -1.26 -0.21
CA TRP A 240 23.12 -0.11 0.69
C TRP A 240 22.51 -0.52 2.03
N LEU A 241 21.38 -1.26 2.00
CA LEU A 241 20.77 -1.83 3.21
C LEU A 241 21.72 -2.74 3.98
N ALA A 242 22.52 -3.56 3.29
CA ALA A 242 23.51 -4.41 3.94
C ALA A 242 24.57 -3.58 4.70
N SER A 243 25.07 -2.50 4.08
CA SER A 243 26.03 -1.59 4.71
C SER A 243 25.45 -0.88 5.92
N GLU A 244 24.18 -0.45 5.83
CA GLU A 244 23.48 0.19 6.94
C GLU A 244 23.26 -0.79 8.10
N GLY A 245 22.87 -2.03 7.78
CA GLY A 245 22.72 -3.11 8.77
C GLY A 245 24.04 -3.40 9.51
N ASP A 246 25.17 -3.42 8.80
CA ASP A 246 26.49 -3.60 9.41
C ASP A 246 26.85 -2.44 10.38
N ALA A 247 26.54 -1.19 10.01
CA ALA A 247 26.78 -0.02 10.86
C ALA A 247 25.93 -0.05 12.15
N LEU A 248 24.66 -0.45 12.04
CA LEU A 248 23.77 -0.65 13.19
C LEU A 248 24.29 -1.74 14.14
N LEU A 249 24.82 -2.84 13.60
CA LEU A 249 25.41 -3.93 14.39
C LEU A 249 26.68 -3.50 15.13
N GLU A 250 27.52 -2.68 14.50
CA GLU A 250 28.72 -2.12 15.13
C GLU A 250 28.35 -1.24 16.33
N PHE A 251 27.36 -0.36 16.17
CA PHE A 251 26.85 0.46 17.28
C PHE A 251 26.23 -0.41 18.40
N ALA A 252 25.37 -1.36 18.03
CA ALA A 252 24.69 -2.24 18.98
C ALA A 252 25.65 -3.09 19.83
N ALA A 253 26.84 -3.43 19.31
CA ALA A 253 27.84 -4.20 20.04
C ALA A 253 28.33 -3.48 21.31
N GLY A 254 28.25 -2.14 21.36
CA GLY A 254 28.57 -1.34 22.54
C GLY A 254 27.65 -1.62 23.75
N SER A 255 26.49 -2.24 23.53
CA SER A 255 25.54 -2.55 24.61
C SER A 255 25.98 -3.71 25.50
N ALA A 256 26.95 -4.52 25.10
CA ALA A 256 27.32 -5.73 25.85
C ALA A 256 27.97 -5.40 27.21
N LEU A 257 27.45 -6.03 28.28
CA LEU A 257 27.95 -5.89 29.65
C LEU A 257 28.78 -7.12 30.07
N ASP A 258 29.89 -6.89 30.78
CA ASP A 258 30.80 -7.94 31.24
C ASP A 258 30.11 -8.93 32.20
N GLU A 259 29.20 -8.45 33.05
CA GLU A 259 28.48 -9.30 34.01
C GLU A 259 27.25 -9.98 33.41
N GLY A 260 27.05 -9.91 32.09
CA GLY A 260 25.98 -10.64 31.39
C GLY A 260 24.86 -9.75 30.86
N GLY A 261 24.48 -9.97 29.61
CA GLY A 261 23.41 -9.24 28.94
C GLY A 261 23.86 -7.95 28.28
N PHE A 262 22.89 -7.09 28.01
CA PHE A 262 23.01 -5.84 27.27
C PHE A 262 22.41 -4.69 28.08
N GLY A 263 23.10 -3.55 28.09
CA GLY A 263 22.68 -2.32 28.75
C GLY A 263 22.05 -1.31 27.79
N TRP A 264 21.52 -0.24 28.37
CA TRP A 264 20.92 0.87 27.64
C TRP A 264 22.00 1.74 27.02
N LEU A 265 21.95 1.97 25.71
CA LEU A 265 22.87 2.88 25.03
C LEU A 265 22.35 4.31 24.99
N ASP A 266 23.20 5.27 25.31
CA ASP A 266 22.95 6.69 25.13
C ASP A 266 23.08 7.13 23.66
N GLU A 267 23.00 8.43 23.40
CA GLU A 267 23.05 8.99 22.04
C GLU A 267 24.41 8.81 21.35
N THR A 268 25.46 8.56 22.13
CA THR A 268 26.85 8.39 21.69
C THR A 268 27.27 6.92 21.62
N GLY A 269 26.41 5.99 22.03
CA GLY A 269 26.71 4.56 22.08
C GLY A 269 27.47 4.12 23.33
N GLU A 270 27.47 4.94 24.39
CA GLU A 270 27.97 4.54 25.71
C GLU A 270 26.83 3.97 26.57
N ILE A 271 27.17 3.14 27.56
CA ILE A 271 26.20 2.58 28.51
C ILE A 271 25.70 3.70 29.43
N ASP A 272 24.39 3.92 29.47
CA ASP A 272 23.75 4.77 30.47
C ASP A 272 23.68 4.03 31.82
N GLU A 273 24.67 4.31 32.68
CA GLU A 273 24.76 3.72 34.03
C GLU A 273 23.58 4.07 34.96
N SER A 274 22.71 5.02 34.57
CA SER A 274 21.50 5.34 35.33
C SER A 274 20.34 4.38 35.06
N LYS A 275 20.48 3.47 34.07
CA LYS A 275 19.46 2.53 33.65
C LYS A 275 19.75 1.11 34.13
N ASN A 276 18.67 0.34 34.32
CA ASN A 276 18.75 -1.10 34.57
C ASN A 276 18.93 -1.86 33.25
N ARG A 277 19.21 -3.16 33.38
CA ARG A 277 19.13 -4.13 32.28
C ARG A 277 17.67 -4.49 32.08
N GLU A 278 17.11 -4.00 30.99
CA GLU A 278 15.75 -4.30 30.57
C GLU A 278 15.68 -5.68 29.89
N LEU A 279 14.73 -6.53 30.29
CA LEU A 279 14.57 -7.86 29.69
C LEU A 279 14.31 -7.77 28.18
N TRP A 280 13.45 -6.83 27.75
CA TRP A 280 13.07 -6.69 26.36
C TRP A 280 14.25 -6.22 25.48
N ILE A 281 15.12 -5.31 25.96
CA ILE A 281 16.38 -4.94 25.27
C ILE A 281 17.27 -6.16 25.13
N ASN A 282 17.42 -6.94 26.21
CA ASN A 282 18.26 -8.13 26.21
C ASN A 282 17.78 -9.19 25.20
N CYS A 283 16.47 -9.36 25.09
CA CYS A 283 15.86 -10.22 24.08
C CYS A 283 16.07 -9.68 22.67
N ARG A 284 15.81 -8.39 22.43
CA ARG A 284 15.99 -7.70 21.14
C ARG A 284 17.43 -7.82 20.64
N MET A 285 18.42 -7.57 21.50
CA MET A 285 19.84 -7.73 21.16
C MET A 285 20.21 -9.18 20.88
N THR A 286 19.74 -10.12 21.70
CA THR A 286 19.95 -11.56 21.45
C THR A 286 19.40 -11.98 20.08
N HIS A 287 18.22 -11.48 19.72
CA HIS A 287 17.62 -11.68 18.40
C HIS A 287 18.51 -11.08 17.29
N VAL A 288 18.88 -9.81 17.39
CA VAL A 288 19.72 -9.09 16.41
C VAL A 288 21.06 -9.80 16.18
N PHE A 289 21.78 -10.16 17.24
CA PHE A 289 23.06 -10.85 17.12
C PHE A 289 22.92 -12.30 16.63
N SER A 290 21.79 -12.95 16.87
CA SER A 290 21.49 -14.26 16.28
C SER A 290 21.31 -14.15 14.77
N LEU A 291 20.59 -13.13 14.28
CA LEU A 291 20.49 -12.83 12.85
C LEU A 291 21.87 -12.54 12.26
N ALA A 292 22.64 -11.63 12.87
CA ALA A 292 23.98 -11.27 12.41
C ALA A 292 24.95 -12.46 12.37
N SER A 293 24.87 -13.39 13.32
CA SER A 293 25.64 -14.62 13.29
C SER A 293 25.31 -15.49 12.07
N MET A 294 24.05 -15.52 11.62
CA MET A 294 23.64 -16.26 10.43
C MET A 294 24.00 -15.52 9.13
N LEU A 295 24.10 -14.19 9.18
CA LEU A 295 24.63 -13.36 8.08
C LEU A 295 26.15 -13.55 7.86
N GLY A 296 26.83 -14.22 8.79
CA GLY A 296 28.26 -14.49 8.70
C GLY A 296 29.14 -13.39 9.32
N ASN A 297 28.58 -12.50 10.16
CA ASN A 297 29.38 -11.59 10.95
C ASN A 297 30.25 -12.41 11.94
N PRO A 298 31.60 -12.31 11.89
CA PRO A 298 32.49 -13.16 12.69
C PRO A 298 32.38 -12.99 14.20
N GLU A 299 31.93 -11.82 14.68
CA GLU A 299 31.87 -11.49 16.10
C GLU A 299 30.47 -11.72 16.68
N ALA A 300 29.42 -11.58 15.87
CA ALA A 300 28.02 -11.66 16.31
C ALA A 300 27.65 -12.93 17.08
N GLY A 301 28.27 -14.08 16.76
CA GLY A 301 28.00 -15.33 17.45
C GLY A 301 28.29 -15.29 18.95
N GLN A 302 29.32 -14.54 19.38
CA GLN A 302 29.66 -14.43 20.80
C GLN A 302 28.61 -13.62 21.58
N PHE A 303 28.06 -12.57 20.94
CA PHE A 303 27.01 -11.74 21.52
C PHE A 303 25.67 -12.51 21.57
N ALA A 304 25.35 -13.30 20.55
CA ALA A 304 24.19 -14.18 20.58
C ALA A 304 24.28 -15.18 21.75
N ASP A 305 25.44 -15.82 21.94
CA ASP A 305 25.65 -16.74 23.07
C ASP A 305 25.60 -16.02 24.42
N HIS A 306 26.10 -14.79 24.47
CA HIS A 306 26.06 -13.93 25.66
C HIS A 306 24.63 -13.62 26.07
N GLY A 307 23.80 -13.22 25.11
CA GLY A 307 22.38 -12.97 25.30
C GLY A 307 21.62 -14.22 25.78
N VAL A 308 21.82 -15.37 25.14
CA VAL A 308 21.20 -16.63 25.56
C VAL A 308 21.59 -17.01 26.99
N ARG A 309 22.85 -16.81 27.39
CA ARG A 309 23.28 -17.03 28.78
C ARG A 309 22.62 -16.03 29.73
N ALA A 310 22.59 -14.75 29.39
CA ALA A 310 21.95 -13.73 30.22
C ALA A 310 20.47 -14.04 30.49
N LEU A 311 19.72 -14.44 29.46
CA LEU A 311 18.32 -14.84 29.60
C LEU A 311 18.16 -16.06 30.52
N ARG A 312 19.13 -16.97 30.56
CA ARG A 312 19.07 -18.20 31.37
C ARG A 312 19.63 -18.07 32.79
N ASP A 313 20.55 -17.15 33.00
CA ASP A 313 21.35 -17.08 34.23
C ASP A 313 21.12 -15.77 35.01
N VAL A 314 20.79 -14.67 34.32
CA VAL A 314 20.61 -13.33 34.92
C VAL A 314 19.13 -13.02 35.10
N PHE A 315 18.31 -13.22 34.06
CA PHE A 315 16.90 -12.83 34.06
C PHE A 315 15.95 -13.93 34.55
N SER A 316 16.35 -15.20 34.51
CA SER A 316 15.45 -16.30 34.85
C SER A 316 15.10 -16.29 36.34
N ASP A 317 13.81 -16.46 36.66
CA ASP A 317 13.35 -16.64 38.03
C ASP A 317 13.31 -18.13 38.38
N ALA A 318 14.36 -18.63 39.02
CA ALA A 318 14.45 -20.04 39.41
C ALA A 318 13.41 -20.48 40.46
N GLU A 319 12.76 -19.53 41.15
CA GLU A 319 11.79 -19.82 42.21
C GLU A 319 10.38 -20.01 41.65
N HIS A 320 9.95 -19.10 40.77
CA HIS A 320 8.57 -19.07 40.25
C HIS A 320 8.46 -19.38 38.75
N GLY A 321 9.59 -19.52 38.04
CA GLY A 321 9.64 -19.63 36.59
C GLY A 321 9.45 -18.28 35.88
N GLY A 322 9.65 -18.28 34.56
CA GLY A 322 9.65 -17.05 33.75
C GLY A 322 10.88 -16.19 33.98
N TRP A 323 10.80 -14.92 33.57
CA TRP A 323 11.90 -13.96 33.61
C TRP A 323 11.50 -12.67 34.33
N PHE A 324 12.43 -12.08 35.08
CA PHE A 324 12.28 -10.75 35.66
C PHE A 324 12.23 -9.68 34.56
N ASP A 325 11.37 -8.68 34.70
CA ASP A 325 11.28 -7.59 33.72
C ASP A 325 12.55 -6.72 33.73
N GLU A 326 13.16 -6.50 34.91
CA GLU A 326 14.36 -5.68 35.07
C GLU A 326 15.38 -6.24 36.07
N VAL A 327 16.66 -6.14 35.72
CA VAL A 327 17.80 -6.49 36.57
C VAL A 327 18.76 -5.30 36.66
N ALA A 328 19.18 -4.91 37.85
CA ALA A 328 20.14 -3.84 38.05
C ALA A 328 21.52 -4.19 37.46
N LEU A 329 22.35 -3.17 37.20
CA LEU A 329 23.70 -3.38 36.65
C LEU A 329 24.62 -4.20 37.56
N ASP A 330 24.33 -4.30 38.85
CA ASP A 330 25.07 -5.16 39.79
C ASP A 330 24.56 -6.62 39.85
N GLY A 331 23.53 -6.94 39.06
CA GLY A 331 22.90 -8.26 38.98
C GLY A 331 21.76 -8.50 39.97
N SER A 332 21.40 -7.52 40.81
CA SER A 332 20.24 -7.64 41.69
C SER A 332 18.92 -7.45 40.93
N VAL A 333 17.85 -8.11 41.37
CA VAL A 333 16.52 -7.97 40.74
C VAL A 333 15.96 -6.57 41.04
N ALA A 334 15.64 -5.81 39.99
CA ALA A 334 15.13 -4.45 40.09
C ALA A 334 13.62 -4.37 39.84
N GLY A 335 13.10 -5.18 38.92
CA GLY A 335 11.68 -5.30 38.60
C GLY A 335 11.30 -6.76 38.45
N ASP A 336 10.47 -7.27 39.36
CA ASP A 336 10.18 -8.70 39.49
C ASP A 336 8.80 -9.13 38.95
N SER A 337 8.06 -8.19 38.36
CA SER A 337 6.85 -8.48 37.61
C SER A 337 7.13 -9.38 36.40
N LYS A 338 6.07 -10.00 35.88
CA LYS A 338 6.12 -10.89 34.72
C LYS A 338 5.22 -10.33 33.63
N SER A 339 5.78 -9.63 32.64
CA SER A 339 5.00 -9.09 31.52
C SER A 339 4.94 -10.03 30.31
N ALA A 340 3.78 -10.16 29.67
CA ALA A 340 3.63 -10.92 28.43
C ALA A 340 4.45 -10.31 27.30
N TYR A 341 4.55 -8.98 27.26
CA TYR A 341 5.38 -8.24 26.31
C TYR A 341 6.83 -8.75 26.34
N ALA A 342 7.49 -8.70 27.51
CA ALA A 342 8.87 -9.13 27.61
C ALA A 342 9.03 -10.64 27.41
N HIS A 343 8.08 -11.46 27.90
CA HIS A 343 8.13 -12.92 27.69
C HIS A 343 7.93 -13.33 26.22
N ALA A 344 7.14 -12.60 25.44
CA ALA A 344 7.06 -12.79 24.00
C ALA A 344 8.42 -12.52 23.33
N PHE A 345 9.12 -11.47 23.76
CA PHE A 345 10.49 -11.21 23.28
C PHE A 345 11.49 -12.30 23.69
N VAL A 346 11.34 -12.97 24.85
CA VAL A 346 12.16 -14.15 25.19
C VAL A 346 11.96 -15.27 24.17
N VAL A 347 10.72 -15.55 23.78
CA VAL A 347 10.40 -16.55 22.74
C VAL A 347 11.02 -16.15 21.41
N LEU A 348 10.90 -14.88 20.99
CA LEU A 348 11.48 -14.39 19.75
C LEU A 348 13.02 -14.50 19.72
N ALA A 349 13.68 -14.09 20.81
CA ALA A 349 15.13 -14.20 20.97
C ALA A 349 15.60 -15.66 20.90
N ALA A 350 14.91 -16.54 21.63
CA ALA A 350 15.23 -17.96 21.68
C ALA A 350 14.95 -18.67 20.36
N ALA A 351 13.90 -18.27 19.62
CA ALA A 351 13.61 -18.78 18.27
C ALA A 351 14.72 -18.41 17.28
N SER A 352 15.13 -17.14 17.23
CA SER A 352 16.23 -16.70 16.38
C SER A 352 17.57 -17.35 16.75
N ALA A 353 17.88 -17.47 18.04
CA ALA A 353 19.09 -18.13 18.50
C ALA A 353 19.07 -19.65 18.20
N THR A 354 17.89 -20.28 18.24
CA THR A 354 17.71 -21.68 17.84
C THR A 354 17.93 -21.85 16.34
N ALA A 355 17.38 -20.96 15.51
CA ALA A 355 17.65 -20.93 14.07
C ALA A 355 19.16 -20.79 13.78
N ALA A 356 19.85 -19.93 14.52
CA ALA A 356 21.29 -19.73 14.41
C ALA A 356 22.14 -20.87 15.02
N GLY A 357 21.51 -21.90 15.61
CA GLY A 357 22.20 -23.05 16.19
C GLY A 357 23.03 -22.71 17.44
N ARG A 358 22.66 -21.66 18.19
CA ARG A 358 23.43 -21.20 19.35
C ARG A 358 23.28 -22.14 20.56
N PRO A 359 24.33 -22.34 21.37
CA PRO A 359 24.28 -23.23 22.53
C PRO A 359 23.22 -22.82 23.55
N GLY A 360 22.39 -23.78 23.98
CA GLY A 360 21.35 -23.56 25.00
C GLY A 360 20.09 -22.87 24.49
N ALA A 361 20.08 -22.33 23.26
CA ALA A 361 18.95 -21.60 22.71
C ALA A 361 17.68 -22.46 22.59
N ARG A 362 17.82 -23.73 22.20
CA ARG A 362 16.65 -24.61 22.05
C ARG A 362 15.94 -24.89 23.37
N ALA A 363 16.70 -25.15 24.43
CA ALA A 363 16.14 -25.36 25.76
C ALA A 363 15.45 -24.08 26.26
N LEU A 364 16.07 -22.91 26.06
CA LEU A 364 15.46 -21.62 26.38
C LEU A 364 14.14 -21.41 25.62
N LEU A 365 14.07 -21.78 24.33
CA LEU A 365 12.85 -21.66 23.54
C LEU A 365 11.72 -22.57 24.06
N ASP A 366 12.06 -23.79 24.44
CA ASP A 366 11.09 -24.74 25.01
C ASP A 366 10.52 -24.20 26.33
N ASP A 367 11.39 -23.75 27.24
CA ASP A 367 11.00 -23.15 28.52
C ASP A 367 10.14 -21.89 28.31
N ALA A 368 10.51 -21.03 27.35
CA ALA A 368 9.82 -19.77 27.09
C ALA A 368 8.44 -19.98 26.46
N LEU A 369 8.30 -20.94 25.55
CA LEU A 369 7.00 -21.33 25.01
C LEU A 369 6.09 -21.94 26.07
N GLU A 370 6.63 -22.77 26.96
CA GLU A 370 5.87 -23.34 28.09
C GLU A 370 5.32 -22.21 28.97
N VAL A 371 6.16 -21.28 29.42
CA VAL A 371 5.73 -20.16 30.25
C VAL A 371 4.70 -19.29 29.53
N LEU A 372 4.95 -18.89 28.28
CA LEU A 372 4.05 -18.03 27.51
C LEU A 372 2.67 -18.69 27.34
N LEU A 373 2.63 -19.95 26.93
CA LEU A 373 1.38 -20.65 26.60
C LEU A 373 0.61 -21.15 27.82
N GLU A 374 1.29 -21.43 28.94
CA GLU A 374 0.64 -21.89 30.17
C GLU A 374 0.22 -20.75 31.10
N ARG A 375 0.98 -19.64 31.13
CA ARG A 375 0.75 -18.55 32.09
C ARG A 375 0.00 -17.38 31.48
N PHE A 376 0.38 -16.96 30.27
CA PHE A 376 -0.11 -15.73 29.67
C PHE A 376 -1.25 -15.95 28.68
N TYR A 377 -1.17 -16.98 27.84
CA TYR A 377 -2.18 -17.23 26.82
C TYR A 377 -3.50 -17.76 27.42
N ASP A 378 -4.56 -16.97 27.32
CA ASP A 378 -5.91 -17.37 27.69
C ASP A 378 -6.60 -18.05 26.51
N ARG A 379 -6.73 -19.38 26.58
CA ARG A 379 -7.36 -20.19 25.52
C ARG A 379 -8.83 -19.87 25.31
N THR A 380 -9.51 -19.31 26.30
CA THR A 380 -10.93 -18.95 26.18
C THR A 380 -11.08 -17.66 25.37
N GLU A 381 -10.24 -16.67 25.69
CA GLU A 381 -10.25 -15.37 25.03
C GLU A 381 -9.50 -15.36 23.69
N GLY A 382 -8.59 -16.32 23.49
CA GLY A 382 -7.74 -16.40 22.32
C GLY A 382 -6.65 -15.31 22.27
N MET A 383 -6.25 -14.78 23.43
CA MET A 383 -5.34 -13.63 23.58
C MET A 383 -4.47 -13.82 24.83
N VAL A 384 -3.34 -13.08 24.92
CA VAL A 384 -2.53 -13.05 26.14
C VAL A 384 -3.06 -12.04 27.14
N ARG A 385 -2.94 -12.38 28.44
CA ARG A 385 -3.08 -11.43 29.55
C ARG A 385 -1.81 -10.61 29.68
N GLU A 386 -1.95 -9.37 30.12
CA GLU A 386 -0.86 -8.38 30.04
C GLU A 386 0.34 -8.72 30.93
N SER A 387 0.11 -8.85 32.23
CA SER A 387 1.18 -9.00 33.21
C SER A 387 0.69 -9.68 34.48
N PHE A 388 1.63 -10.25 35.23
CA PHE A 388 1.39 -10.91 36.49
C PHE A 388 2.37 -10.45 37.58
N THR A 389 1.97 -10.68 38.83
CA THR A 389 2.91 -10.71 39.96
C THR A 389 3.99 -11.78 39.74
N ARG A 390 5.14 -11.62 40.40
CA ARG A 390 6.30 -12.52 40.29
C ARG A 390 5.94 -14.00 40.34
N ASP A 391 5.01 -14.37 41.22
CA ASP A 391 4.57 -15.74 41.49
C ASP A 391 3.40 -16.22 40.62
N PHE A 392 2.97 -15.43 39.62
CA PHE A 392 1.81 -15.68 38.75
C PHE A 392 0.46 -15.79 39.49
N SER A 393 0.36 -15.32 40.75
CA SER A 393 -0.87 -15.45 41.54
C SER A 393 -1.97 -14.45 41.18
N SER A 394 -1.60 -13.28 40.64
CA SER A 394 -2.54 -12.26 40.19
C SER A 394 -2.11 -11.65 38.87
N THR A 395 -3.10 -11.32 38.03
CA THR A 395 -2.93 -10.66 36.75
C THR A 395 -3.36 -9.20 36.86
N GLU A 396 -2.74 -8.32 36.09
CA GLU A 396 -3.19 -6.94 35.96
C GLU A 396 -4.62 -6.86 35.40
N GLU A 397 -5.43 -5.92 35.91
CA GLU A 397 -6.79 -5.66 35.43
C GLU A 397 -6.80 -4.81 34.15
N TYR A 398 -5.95 -5.16 33.19
CA TYR A 398 -5.77 -4.50 31.91
C TYR A 398 -5.38 -5.52 30.82
N ARG A 399 -5.76 -5.26 29.57
CA ARG A 399 -5.35 -6.02 28.40
C ARG A 399 -4.82 -5.08 27.32
N GLY A 400 -3.62 -5.37 26.82
CA GLY A 400 -2.97 -4.59 25.77
C GLY A 400 -2.87 -5.33 24.45
N ILE A 401 -3.11 -4.64 23.33
CA ILE A 401 -2.86 -5.17 21.99
C ILE A 401 -1.36 -5.25 21.70
N ASN A 402 -0.55 -4.33 22.20
CA ASN A 402 0.91 -4.33 22.06
C ASN A 402 1.56 -5.67 22.47
N ALA A 403 1.27 -6.20 23.67
CA ALA A 403 1.80 -7.50 24.11
C ALA A 403 1.31 -8.68 23.23
N ASN A 404 0.09 -8.58 22.70
CA ASN A 404 -0.47 -9.58 21.78
C ASN A 404 0.21 -9.53 20.41
N MET A 405 0.58 -8.34 19.92
CA MET A 405 1.29 -8.14 18.67
C MET A 405 2.66 -8.83 18.68
N HIS A 406 3.46 -8.56 19.71
CA HIS A 406 4.77 -9.23 19.81
C HIS A 406 4.65 -10.71 20.19
N THR A 407 3.56 -11.13 20.83
CA THR A 407 3.24 -12.57 20.95
C THR A 407 3.05 -13.21 19.57
N VAL A 408 2.32 -12.56 18.67
CA VAL A 408 2.16 -13.04 17.28
C VAL A 408 3.51 -13.12 16.59
N GLU A 409 4.33 -12.07 16.66
CA GLU A 409 5.66 -12.05 16.07
C GLU A 409 6.54 -13.22 16.57
N ALA A 410 6.60 -13.41 17.89
CA ALA A 410 7.36 -14.47 18.51
C ALA A 410 6.85 -15.86 18.14
N LEU A 411 5.52 -16.06 18.11
CA LEU A 411 4.92 -17.33 17.74
C LEU A 411 5.10 -17.65 16.25
N LEU A 412 5.13 -16.66 15.35
CA LEU A 412 5.45 -16.89 13.94
C LEU A 412 6.90 -17.35 13.76
N ALA A 413 7.85 -16.72 14.46
CA ALA A 413 9.24 -17.14 14.45
C ALA A 413 9.41 -18.56 15.02
N ALA A 414 8.80 -18.84 16.16
CA ALA A 414 8.84 -20.16 16.78
C ALA A 414 8.14 -21.23 15.91
N ALA A 415 6.98 -20.92 15.31
CA ALA A 415 6.24 -21.85 14.46
C ALA A 415 7.08 -22.32 13.26
N ASP A 416 7.83 -21.42 12.64
CA ASP A 416 8.66 -21.73 11.48
C ASP A 416 9.92 -22.53 11.87
N VAL A 417 10.66 -22.06 12.88
CA VAL A 417 11.89 -22.72 13.35
C VAL A 417 11.61 -24.13 13.88
N LEU A 418 10.41 -24.35 14.46
CA LEU A 418 10.00 -25.62 15.04
C LEU A 418 9.13 -26.48 14.13
N ASP A 419 8.70 -25.97 12.98
CA ASP A 419 7.70 -26.57 12.10
C ASP A 419 6.41 -26.96 12.86
N ARG A 420 5.86 -25.99 13.62
CA ARG A 420 4.73 -26.17 14.54
C ARG A 420 3.51 -25.38 14.08
N LEU A 421 2.62 -26.07 13.33
CA LEU A 421 1.36 -25.49 12.83
C LEU A 421 0.45 -24.94 13.94
N ASP A 422 0.44 -25.55 15.12
CA ASP A 422 -0.40 -25.11 16.23
C ASP A 422 0.03 -23.74 16.78
N LEU A 423 1.33 -23.42 16.79
CA LEU A 423 1.82 -22.08 17.17
C LEU A 423 1.39 -21.04 16.12
N LEU A 424 1.48 -21.39 14.84
CA LEU A 424 0.98 -20.54 13.74
C LEU A 424 -0.54 -20.32 13.87
N GLN A 425 -1.32 -21.34 14.24
CA GLN A 425 -2.77 -21.22 14.44
C GLN A 425 -3.12 -20.32 15.63
N ILE A 426 -2.35 -20.35 16.72
CA ILE A 426 -2.52 -19.43 17.84
C ILE A 426 -2.26 -17.99 17.37
N ALA A 427 -1.15 -17.75 16.66
CA ALA A 427 -0.83 -16.43 16.12
C ALA A 427 -1.95 -15.90 15.21
N VAL A 428 -2.49 -16.75 14.31
CA VAL A 428 -3.62 -16.39 13.43
C VAL A 428 -4.90 -16.09 14.23
N GLY A 429 -5.13 -16.81 15.34
CA GLY A 429 -6.25 -16.54 16.25
C GLY A 429 -6.17 -15.16 16.90
N ILE A 430 -4.98 -14.79 17.39
CA ILE A 430 -4.72 -13.45 17.96
C ILE A 430 -4.89 -12.37 16.88
N ILE A 431 -4.30 -12.57 15.69
CA ILE A 431 -4.46 -11.65 14.55
C ILE A 431 -5.94 -11.46 14.21
N LYS A 432 -6.73 -12.54 14.19
CA LYS A 432 -8.16 -12.43 13.90
C LYS A 432 -8.87 -11.51 14.90
N ARG A 433 -8.59 -11.64 16.20
CA ARG A 433 -9.19 -10.77 17.22
C ARG A 433 -8.72 -9.32 17.09
N ALA A 434 -7.42 -9.09 17.04
CA ALA A 434 -6.87 -7.73 16.98
C ALA A 434 -7.26 -7.00 15.68
N VAL A 435 -7.13 -7.67 14.53
CA VAL A 435 -7.18 -7.01 13.23
C VAL A 435 -8.55 -7.20 12.54
N ASN A 436 -9.11 -8.41 12.55
CA ASN A 436 -10.37 -8.69 11.85
C ASN A 436 -11.62 -8.36 12.67
N GLU A 437 -11.51 -8.28 14.00
CA GLU A 437 -12.60 -7.87 14.88
C GLU A 437 -12.34 -6.44 15.36
N PHE A 438 -11.32 -6.21 16.19
CA PHE A 438 -11.15 -4.90 16.85
C PHE A 438 -10.81 -3.75 15.89
N ALA A 439 -9.79 -3.88 15.04
CA ALA A 439 -9.46 -2.81 14.10
C ALA A 439 -10.60 -2.56 13.11
N ARG A 440 -11.19 -3.63 12.56
CA ARG A 440 -12.30 -3.56 11.60
C ARG A 440 -13.53 -2.86 12.20
N ASP A 441 -13.87 -3.13 13.45
CA ASP A 441 -15.03 -2.54 14.14
C ASP A 441 -14.80 -1.07 14.56
N ASN A 442 -13.56 -0.56 14.45
CA ASN A 442 -13.17 0.80 14.82
C ASN A 442 -12.63 1.60 13.62
N ASP A 443 -13.16 1.38 12.41
CA ASP A 443 -12.74 2.09 11.19
C ASP A 443 -11.22 2.07 10.95
N TRP A 444 -10.58 0.95 11.32
CA TRP A 444 -9.14 0.70 11.25
C TRP A 444 -8.28 1.55 12.19
N LEU A 445 -8.89 2.31 13.10
CA LEU A 445 -8.23 2.90 14.27
C LEU A 445 -8.12 1.85 15.39
N LEU A 446 -7.17 0.92 15.26
CA LEU A 446 -7.02 -0.20 16.21
C LEU A 446 -6.80 0.33 17.64
N PRO A 447 -7.72 0.06 18.58
CA PRO A 447 -7.53 0.45 19.97
C PRO A 447 -6.44 -0.38 20.64
N GLU A 448 -5.62 0.24 21.50
CA GLU A 448 -4.54 -0.46 22.20
C GLU A 448 -4.96 -1.04 23.55
N HIS A 449 -5.99 -0.45 24.17
CA HIS A 449 -6.26 -0.59 25.60
C HIS A 449 -7.64 -1.15 25.89
N TYR A 450 -7.68 -2.19 26.72
CA TYR A 450 -8.91 -2.90 27.06
C TYR A 450 -8.97 -3.27 28.54
N SER A 451 -10.19 -3.44 29.06
CA SER A 451 -10.46 -4.02 30.38
C SER A 451 -10.12 -5.52 30.41
N SER A 452 -10.23 -6.13 31.60
CA SER A 452 -10.08 -7.58 31.76
C SER A 452 -11.07 -8.41 30.93
N GLU A 453 -12.22 -7.82 30.58
CA GLU A 453 -13.30 -8.40 29.79
C GLU A 453 -13.24 -8.04 28.29
N TRP A 454 -12.12 -7.45 27.83
CA TRP A 454 -11.95 -6.99 26.46
C TRP A 454 -12.92 -5.88 26.03
N GLU A 455 -13.34 -5.02 26.97
CA GLU A 455 -14.05 -3.78 26.66
C GLU A 455 -13.04 -2.66 26.40
N MET A 456 -13.19 -1.93 25.29
CA MET A 456 -12.28 -0.85 24.91
C MET A 456 -12.23 0.25 25.98
N LEU A 457 -11.03 0.75 26.28
CA LEU A 457 -10.77 1.85 27.22
C LEU A 457 -10.32 3.12 26.46
N PRO A 458 -11.24 3.92 25.90
CA PRO A 458 -10.89 5.04 25.01
C PRO A 458 -10.12 6.17 25.68
N GLU A 459 -10.25 6.34 27.00
CA GLU A 459 -9.61 7.44 27.76
C GLU A 459 -8.37 6.98 28.54
N PHE A 460 -7.89 5.76 28.28
CA PHE A 460 -6.72 5.22 28.96
C PHE A 460 -5.48 6.10 28.70
N ASN A 461 -4.72 6.40 29.76
CA ASN A 461 -3.53 7.25 29.73
C ASN A 461 -3.70 8.67 29.14
N THR A 462 -4.90 9.24 29.22
CA THR A 462 -5.14 10.66 28.86
C THR A 462 -4.28 11.67 29.62
N ASP A 463 -3.85 11.34 30.84
CA ASP A 463 -2.96 12.15 31.67
C ASP A 463 -1.45 11.95 31.33
N ASN A 464 -1.10 10.90 30.57
CA ASN A 464 0.25 10.60 30.10
C ASN A 464 0.21 10.14 28.62
N ARG A 465 -0.17 11.06 27.73
CA ARG A 465 -0.57 10.73 26.36
C ARG A 465 0.53 10.13 25.50
N ALA A 466 1.79 10.50 25.76
CA ALA A 466 2.94 10.06 24.98
C ALA A 466 3.73 8.96 25.72
N ASP A 467 3.07 8.13 26.53
CA ASP A 467 3.73 7.01 27.20
C ASP A 467 4.48 6.10 26.20
N PRO A 468 5.71 5.64 26.51
CA PRO A 468 6.53 4.87 25.58
C PRO A 468 5.97 3.47 25.24
N PHE A 469 5.07 2.91 26.06
CA PHE A 469 4.55 1.55 25.86
C PHE A 469 3.02 1.49 25.78
N ARG A 470 2.32 2.42 26.44
CA ARG A 470 0.85 2.49 26.50
C ARG A 470 0.35 3.92 26.25
N PRO A 471 0.70 4.56 25.11
CA PRO A 471 0.31 5.94 24.83
C PRO A 471 -1.20 6.06 24.63
N TYR A 472 -1.76 7.25 24.87
CA TYR A 472 -3.18 7.52 24.58
C TYR A 472 -3.47 7.43 23.07
N GLY A 473 -4.65 6.91 22.75
CA GLY A 473 -5.18 6.85 21.41
C GLY A 473 -4.75 5.59 20.67
N ALA A 474 -4.52 5.70 19.38
CA ALA A 474 -4.07 4.61 18.54
C ALA A 474 -2.67 4.89 17.97
N THR A 475 -1.86 3.84 17.88
CA THR A 475 -0.43 3.95 17.55
C THR A 475 -0.20 3.54 16.10
N ILE A 476 0.22 4.49 15.25
CA ILE A 476 0.29 4.29 13.80
C ILE A 476 1.30 3.19 13.43
N GLY A 477 2.46 3.16 14.09
CA GLY A 477 3.48 2.13 13.82
C GLY A 477 2.99 0.70 14.03
N HIS A 478 2.15 0.48 15.05
CA HIS A 478 1.58 -0.84 15.30
C HIS A 478 0.67 -1.30 14.17
N TRP A 479 0.01 -0.40 13.44
CA TRP A 479 -0.84 -0.79 12.31
C TRP A 479 -0.02 -1.36 11.15
N PHE A 480 1.14 -0.77 10.87
CA PHE A 480 2.09 -1.31 9.89
C PHE A 480 2.62 -2.67 10.33
N GLU A 481 3.00 -2.80 11.60
CA GLU A 481 3.50 -4.06 12.16
C GLU A 481 2.43 -5.16 12.13
N TRP A 482 1.20 -4.88 12.58
CA TRP A 482 0.07 -5.82 12.49
C TRP A 482 -0.21 -6.26 11.05
N ALA A 483 -0.17 -5.33 10.09
CA ALA A 483 -0.35 -5.67 8.69
C ALA A 483 0.76 -6.59 8.18
N ARG A 484 2.03 -6.27 8.47
CA ARG A 484 3.20 -7.09 8.12
C ARG A 484 3.08 -8.50 8.71
N LEU A 485 2.76 -8.62 10.00
CA LEU A 485 2.58 -9.88 10.70
C LEU A 485 1.41 -10.69 10.12
N THR A 486 0.30 -10.03 9.76
CA THR A 486 -0.86 -10.66 9.14
C THR A 486 -0.52 -11.26 7.78
N LEU A 487 0.18 -10.52 6.91
CA LEU A 487 0.63 -11.01 5.61
C LEU A 487 1.65 -12.16 5.74
N THR A 488 2.55 -12.05 6.72
CA THR A 488 3.54 -13.10 7.03
C THR A 488 2.85 -14.39 7.50
N ALA A 489 1.90 -14.28 8.43
CA ALA A 489 1.12 -15.42 8.92
C ALA A 489 0.30 -16.09 7.81
N ARG A 490 -0.30 -15.28 6.92
CA ARG A 490 -1.03 -15.77 5.74
C ARG A 490 -0.12 -16.59 4.82
N ALA A 491 1.10 -16.11 4.56
CA ALA A 491 2.07 -16.86 3.76
C ALA A 491 2.54 -18.15 4.47
N GLY A 492 2.71 -18.11 5.80
CA GLY A 492 2.99 -19.32 6.60
C GLY A 492 1.89 -20.37 6.50
N LEU A 493 0.61 -19.97 6.53
CA LEU A 493 -0.52 -20.89 6.32
C LEU A 493 -0.45 -21.55 4.94
N ALA A 494 -0.16 -20.77 3.90
CA ALA A 494 -0.01 -21.26 2.54
C ALA A 494 1.09 -22.33 2.44
N GLN A 495 2.25 -22.07 3.06
CA GLN A 495 3.39 -22.99 3.09
C GLN A 495 3.06 -24.30 3.81
N GLN A 496 2.21 -24.24 4.85
CA GLN A 496 1.72 -25.40 5.60
C GLN A 496 0.50 -26.09 4.94
N GLY A 497 0.16 -25.72 3.69
CA GLY A 497 -0.96 -26.28 2.94
C GLY A 497 -2.33 -26.00 3.56
N GLN A 498 -2.44 -24.95 4.38
CA GLN A 498 -3.69 -24.50 4.98
C GLN A 498 -4.40 -23.49 4.06
N ASP A 499 -5.71 -23.33 4.30
CA ASP A 499 -6.48 -22.26 3.67
C ASP A 499 -5.91 -20.90 4.06
N GLN A 500 -5.98 -19.95 3.13
CA GLN A 500 -5.55 -18.56 3.33
C GLN A 500 -6.80 -17.66 3.37
N PRO A 501 -7.40 -17.41 4.53
CA PRO A 501 -8.65 -16.67 4.63
C PRO A 501 -8.54 -15.27 4.03
N GLN A 502 -9.44 -14.90 3.12
CA GLN A 502 -9.37 -13.63 2.37
C GLN A 502 -9.27 -12.40 3.29
N TRP A 503 -9.94 -12.44 4.45
CA TRP A 503 -9.91 -11.37 5.44
C TRP A 503 -8.50 -10.97 5.89
N MET A 504 -7.53 -11.89 5.88
CA MET A 504 -6.15 -11.57 6.28
C MET A 504 -5.50 -10.59 5.31
N LEU A 505 -5.72 -10.77 4.00
CA LEU A 505 -5.21 -9.86 2.99
C LEU A 505 -5.95 -8.52 3.04
N GLU A 506 -7.29 -8.59 3.11
CA GLU A 506 -8.17 -7.41 3.19
C GLU A 506 -7.80 -6.51 4.38
N CYS A 507 -7.77 -7.05 5.60
CA CYS A 507 -7.51 -6.25 6.79
C CYS A 507 -6.08 -5.70 6.83
N ALA A 508 -5.08 -6.49 6.41
CA ALA A 508 -3.70 -6.01 6.39
C ALA A 508 -3.55 -4.81 5.46
N LEU A 509 -4.11 -4.89 4.24
CA LEU A 509 -4.09 -3.77 3.31
C LEU A 509 -4.94 -2.59 3.80
N ALA A 510 -6.04 -2.83 4.49
CA ALA A 510 -6.87 -1.76 5.07
C ALA A 510 -6.11 -0.99 6.17
N LEU A 511 -5.45 -1.69 7.10
CA LEU A 511 -4.59 -1.08 8.12
C LEU A 511 -3.45 -0.28 7.49
N MET A 512 -2.78 -0.82 6.47
CA MET A 512 -1.68 -0.12 5.80
C MET A 512 -2.16 1.13 5.06
N ASN A 513 -3.29 1.05 4.36
CA ASN A 513 -3.87 2.21 3.69
C ASN A 513 -4.23 3.28 4.72
N ARG A 514 -4.85 2.89 5.84
CA ARG A 514 -5.20 3.82 6.92
C ARG A 514 -3.96 4.46 7.54
N ALA A 515 -2.92 3.69 7.85
CA ALA A 515 -1.66 4.19 8.40
C ALA A 515 -0.98 5.18 7.44
N ALA A 516 -0.95 4.88 6.14
CA ALA A 516 -0.33 5.72 5.12
C ALA A 516 -1.02 7.08 4.93
N GLU A 517 -2.28 7.25 5.35
CA GLU A 517 -2.97 8.56 5.34
C GLU A 517 -2.34 9.57 6.31
N PHE A 518 -1.57 9.09 7.30
CA PHE A 518 -0.95 9.92 8.33
C PHE A 518 0.48 10.35 8.00
N ASP A 519 1.06 9.85 6.91
CA ASP A 519 2.34 10.37 6.40
C ASP A 519 2.16 11.84 5.97
N GLY A 520 2.94 12.74 6.57
CA GLY A 520 2.88 14.15 6.19
C GLY A 520 1.65 14.91 6.69
N ILE A 521 0.87 14.35 7.63
CA ILE A 521 -0.45 14.91 8.01
C ILE A 521 -0.39 16.33 8.59
N ASP A 522 0.73 16.71 9.22
CA ASP A 522 0.96 18.04 9.77
C ASP A 522 1.82 18.93 8.86
N GLY A 523 2.08 18.50 7.63
CA GLY A 523 2.86 19.23 6.62
C GLY A 523 4.35 18.90 6.61
N THR A 524 4.81 18.04 7.52
CA THR A 524 6.21 17.59 7.61
C THR A 524 6.26 16.07 7.41
N GLY A 525 7.25 15.55 6.68
CA GLY A 525 7.33 14.13 6.33
C GLY A 525 7.37 13.19 7.53
N GLY A 526 6.89 11.97 7.35
CA GLY A 526 6.85 10.95 8.39
C GLY A 526 5.53 10.89 9.14
N PHE A 527 5.50 10.06 10.18
CA PHE A 527 4.29 9.72 10.91
C PHE A 527 4.32 10.28 12.33
N PRO A 528 3.21 10.86 12.84
CA PRO A 528 3.09 11.11 14.26
C PRO A 528 3.08 9.78 15.03
N TYR A 529 3.49 9.81 16.29
CA TYR A 529 3.50 8.63 17.15
C TYR A 529 2.07 8.09 17.38
N THR A 530 1.12 8.96 17.75
CA THR A 530 -0.27 8.55 18.00
C THR A 530 -1.32 9.51 17.46
N VAL A 531 -2.54 8.99 17.31
CA VAL A 531 -3.75 9.74 16.92
C VAL A 531 -4.91 9.45 17.86
N ASP A 532 -5.85 10.38 17.98
CA ASP A 532 -7.08 10.16 18.73
C ASP A 532 -8.14 9.40 17.90
N TRP A 533 -9.31 9.18 18.50
CA TRP A 533 -10.43 8.46 17.88
C TRP A 533 -11.14 9.24 16.76
N GLN A 534 -10.71 10.48 16.47
CA GLN A 534 -11.15 11.27 15.32
C GLN A 534 -10.08 11.30 14.21
N GLY A 535 -8.90 10.72 14.47
CA GLY A 535 -7.76 10.75 13.55
C GLY A 535 -6.95 12.05 13.65
N GLU A 536 -7.04 12.80 14.76
CA GLU A 536 -6.18 13.96 14.97
C GLU A 536 -4.87 13.55 15.65
N PRO A 537 -3.69 14.03 15.19
CA PRO A 537 -2.41 13.73 15.82
C PRO A 537 -2.33 14.20 17.28
N VAL A 538 -1.94 13.29 18.17
CA VAL A 538 -1.79 13.54 19.62
C VAL A 538 -0.32 13.69 20.01
N ALA A 539 0.43 12.58 20.02
CA ALA A 539 1.89 12.62 20.14
C ALA A 539 2.46 12.78 18.73
N ARG A 540 3.10 13.91 18.47
CA ARG A 540 3.48 14.35 17.12
C ARG A 540 4.94 14.06 16.79
N GLU A 541 5.69 13.61 17.78
CA GLU A 541 7.07 13.16 17.65
C GLU A 541 7.15 11.98 16.67
N ARG A 542 8.24 11.93 15.90
CA ARG A 542 8.47 10.92 14.87
C ARG A 542 9.41 9.88 15.47
N MET A 543 8.92 8.66 15.61
CA MET A 543 9.71 7.56 16.18
C MET A 543 10.31 6.73 15.05
N HIS A 544 11.61 6.42 15.14
CA HIS A 544 12.31 5.70 14.08
C HIS A 544 11.70 4.32 13.81
N TRP A 545 11.18 3.67 14.85
CA TRP A 545 10.59 2.34 14.74
C TRP A 545 9.26 2.37 13.96
N VAL A 546 8.50 3.48 14.00
CA VAL A 546 7.28 3.64 13.20
C VAL A 546 7.64 3.64 11.71
N ALA A 547 8.69 4.38 11.33
CA ALA A 547 9.19 4.41 9.96
C ALA A 547 9.79 3.05 9.55
N ALA A 548 10.53 2.38 10.44
CA ALA A 548 11.09 1.05 10.21
C ALA A 548 10.00 0.00 9.94
N GLU A 549 8.92 -0.01 10.71
CA GLU A 549 7.77 -0.89 10.48
C GLU A 549 7.03 -0.53 9.19
N ALA A 550 6.91 0.75 8.86
CA ALA A 550 6.30 1.20 7.61
C ALA A 550 7.03 0.66 6.38
N VAL A 551 8.37 0.78 6.32
CA VAL A 551 9.15 0.24 5.20
C VAL A 551 9.14 -1.29 5.16
N GLY A 552 9.14 -1.95 6.33
CA GLY A 552 9.01 -3.40 6.42
C GLY A 552 7.65 -3.90 5.89
N ALA A 553 6.56 -3.25 6.29
CA ALA A 553 5.21 -3.54 5.84
C ALA A 553 5.03 -3.28 4.35
N ALA A 554 5.50 -2.14 3.84
CA ALA A 554 5.44 -1.80 2.41
C ALA A 554 6.18 -2.84 1.54
N ALA A 555 7.37 -3.28 1.97
CA ALA A 555 8.10 -4.33 1.27
C ALA A 555 7.33 -5.66 1.21
N VAL A 556 6.71 -6.07 2.34
CA VAL A 556 5.92 -7.30 2.41
C VAL A 556 4.62 -7.20 1.60
N ALA A 557 3.94 -6.04 1.63
CA ALA A 557 2.75 -5.78 0.81
C ALA A 557 3.08 -5.82 -0.67
N TYR A 558 4.15 -5.12 -1.11
CA TYR A 558 4.61 -5.17 -2.51
C TYR A 558 4.85 -6.60 -2.98
N ARG A 559 5.51 -7.44 -2.18
CA ARG A 559 5.75 -8.85 -2.57
C ARG A 559 4.48 -9.69 -2.62
N THR A 560 3.52 -9.39 -1.76
CA THR A 560 2.27 -10.12 -1.68
C THR A 560 1.34 -9.75 -2.83
N THR A 561 1.22 -8.46 -3.17
CA THR A 561 0.23 -7.96 -4.13
C THR A 561 0.80 -7.63 -5.49
N ARG A 562 2.11 -7.33 -5.56
CA ARG A 562 2.81 -6.71 -6.71
C ARG A 562 2.24 -5.35 -7.11
N ASP A 563 1.49 -4.71 -6.22
CA ASP A 563 1.05 -3.33 -6.38
C ASP A 563 2.23 -2.38 -6.15
N ARG A 564 2.60 -1.67 -7.21
CA ARG A 564 3.75 -0.76 -7.26
C ARG A 564 3.63 0.40 -6.28
N ARG A 565 2.42 0.81 -5.88
CA ARG A 565 2.24 1.86 -4.88
C ARG A 565 3.05 1.60 -3.61
N TRP A 566 3.11 0.34 -3.16
CA TRP A 566 3.88 -0.03 -1.97
C TRP A 566 5.39 0.09 -2.18
N ALA A 567 5.89 -0.16 -3.41
CA ALA A 567 7.30 0.06 -3.72
C ALA A 567 7.66 1.55 -3.78
N ASP A 568 6.74 2.39 -4.26
CA ASP A 568 6.95 3.84 -4.32
C ASP A 568 6.91 4.46 -2.90
N LEU A 569 5.95 4.05 -2.05
CA LEU A 569 5.90 4.45 -0.63
C LEU A 569 7.12 3.95 0.15
N TYR A 570 7.55 2.70 -0.10
CA TYR A 570 8.78 2.16 0.47
C TYR A 570 9.99 3.05 0.17
N GLN A 571 10.14 3.50 -1.08
CA GLN A 571 11.23 4.40 -1.46
C GLN A 571 11.11 5.74 -0.72
N GLN A 572 9.93 6.37 -0.73
CA GLN A 572 9.69 7.65 -0.06
C GLN A 572 10.05 7.59 1.43
N TRP A 573 9.62 6.54 2.13
CA TRP A 573 9.89 6.39 3.56
C TRP A 573 11.36 6.04 3.85
N TRP A 574 12.05 5.34 2.96
CA TRP A 574 13.51 5.17 3.09
C TRP A 574 14.28 6.46 2.85
N GLU A 575 13.83 7.32 1.93
CA GLU A 575 14.42 8.65 1.74
C GLU A 575 14.28 9.47 3.03
N HIS A 576 13.10 9.47 3.66
CA HIS A 576 12.88 10.10 4.97
C HIS A 576 13.75 9.51 6.08
N ILE A 577 13.83 8.17 6.19
CA ILE A 577 14.71 7.52 7.17
C ILE A 577 16.17 7.94 6.97
N ALA A 578 16.65 7.91 5.72
CA ALA A 578 18.03 8.21 5.40
C ALA A 578 18.41 9.67 5.61
N GLU A 579 17.46 10.59 5.42
CA GLU A 579 17.67 12.03 5.60
C GLU A 579 17.58 12.44 7.07
N ASP A 580 16.58 11.93 7.80
CA ASP A 580 16.18 12.51 9.08
C ASP A 580 16.51 11.61 10.29
N PHE A 581 16.51 10.28 10.12
CA PHE A 581 16.72 9.35 11.24
C PHE A 581 18.14 8.83 11.36
N ILE A 582 18.83 8.52 10.26
CA ILE A 582 20.20 7.98 10.31
C ILE A 582 21.13 9.05 10.88
N ASP A 583 21.86 8.72 11.95
CA ASP A 583 22.83 9.61 12.58
C ASP A 583 24.26 9.22 12.17
N PRO A 584 24.82 9.82 11.10
CA PRO A 584 26.18 9.50 10.66
C PRO A 584 27.26 10.00 11.64
N ALA A 585 26.94 10.88 12.58
CA ALA A 585 27.91 11.47 13.52
C ALA A 585 27.99 10.69 14.83
N GLY A 586 26.84 10.37 15.42
CA GLY A 586 26.72 9.57 16.66
C GLY A 586 26.56 8.07 16.42
N GLY A 587 26.33 7.63 15.18
CA GLY A 587 26.06 6.24 14.82
C GLY A 587 24.62 5.81 15.13
N SER A 588 24.18 4.72 14.50
CA SER A 588 22.78 4.24 14.58
C SER A 588 21.77 5.30 14.13
N TRP A 589 20.50 5.16 14.51
CA TRP A 589 19.42 6.08 14.16
C TRP A 589 19.04 6.92 15.39
N HIS A 590 18.67 8.18 15.19
CA HIS A 590 17.98 8.98 16.20
C HIS A 590 16.70 8.25 16.61
N HIS A 591 16.45 8.09 17.92
CA HIS A 591 15.30 7.32 18.34
C HIS A 591 13.98 8.07 18.07
N GLU A 592 14.02 9.38 18.28
CA GLU A 592 12.88 10.29 18.27
C GLU A 592 13.31 11.62 17.61
N LEU A 593 12.44 12.16 16.76
CA LEU A 593 12.53 13.51 16.20
C LEU A 593 11.30 14.33 16.62
N ASP A 594 11.46 15.64 16.75
CA ASP A 594 10.33 16.56 16.99
C ASP A 594 9.52 16.84 15.70
N ILE A 595 8.59 17.80 15.79
CA ILE A 595 7.72 18.17 14.66
C ILE A 595 8.48 18.82 13.50
N ASP A 596 9.64 19.40 13.77
CA ASP A 596 10.51 20.08 12.82
C ASP A 596 11.63 19.14 12.27
N LEU A 597 11.58 17.85 12.64
CA LEU A 597 12.54 16.79 12.28
C LEU A 597 13.93 16.96 12.90
N GLU A 598 14.01 17.66 14.04
CA GLU A 598 15.24 17.73 14.82
C GLU A 598 15.25 16.65 15.91
N PRO A 599 16.43 16.10 16.28
CA PRO A 599 16.53 15.09 17.34
C PRO A 599 15.89 15.56 18.65
N SER A 600 15.02 14.71 19.21
CA SER A 600 14.25 14.98 20.43
C SER A 600 14.42 13.87 21.46
N THR A 601 14.11 14.20 22.71
CA THR A 601 14.17 13.25 23.84
C THR A 601 12.94 13.32 24.76
N THR A 602 11.78 13.62 24.19
CA THR A 602 10.56 13.92 24.94
C THR A 602 9.91 12.64 25.46
N VAL A 603 9.85 11.60 24.62
CA VAL A 603 9.30 10.28 24.97
C VAL A 603 10.41 9.30 25.27
N TRP A 604 11.44 9.27 24.42
CA TRP A 604 12.55 8.33 24.49
C TRP A 604 13.89 9.04 24.65
N ARG A 605 14.89 8.34 25.20
CA ARG A 605 16.24 8.87 25.42
C ARG A 605 17.29 7.86 25.00
N GLY A 606 18.35 8.35 24.37
CA GLY A 606 19.43 7.51 23.86
C GLY A 606 19.00 6.67 22.66
N LYS A 607 19.78 5.62 22.38
CA LYS A 607 19.59 4.70 21.25
C LYS A 607 19.62 3.25 21.76
N PRO A 608 18.66 2.87 22.62
CA PRO A 608 18.76 1.69 23.49
C PRO A 608 18.85 0.35 22.76
N ASP A 609 18.27 0.27 21.57
CA ASP A 609 18.32 -0.95 20.77
C ASP A 609 18.40 -0.70 19.26
N ALA A 610 18.74 -1.75 18.51
CA ALA A 610 18.85 -1.74 17.05
C ALA A 610 17.84 -2.67 16.36
N TYR A 611 16.85 -3.18 17.08
CA TYR A 611 15.96 -4.24 16.63
C TYR A 611 15.15 -3.86 15.40
N HIS A 612 14.35 -2.80 15.48
CA HIS A 612 13.50 -2.38 14.36
C HIS A 612 14.34 -1.89 13.18
N ALA A 613 15.40 -1.11 13.44
CA ALA A 613 16.30 -0.61 12.41
C ALA A 613 17.01 -1.73 11.64
N VAL A 614 17.58 -2.72 12.34
CA VAL A 614 18.22 -3.88 11.69
C VAL A 614 17.19 -4.67 10.89
N GLN A 615 15.99 -4.91 11.43
CA GLN A 615 14.93 -5.59 10.68
C GLN A 615 14.51 -4.84 9.42
N ALA A 616 14.41 -3.51 9.46
CA ALA A 616 14.15 -2.68 8.29
C ALA A 616 15.19 -2.90 7.19
N THR A 617 16.46 -3.19 7.51
CA THR A 617 17.49 -3.50 6.50
C THR A 617 17.39 -4.92 5.92
N LEU A 618 16.70 -5.85 6.60
CA LEU A 618 16.66 -7.28 6.24
C LEU A 618 15.35 -7.71 5.61
N ILE A 619 14.21 -7.29 6.15
CA ILE A 619 12.87 -7.64 5.66
C ILE A 619 12.74 -7.33 4.15
N PRO A 620 13.17 -6.16 3.64
CA PRO A 620 13.09 -5.82 2.21
C PRO A 620 14.03 -6.61 1.30
N ARG A 621 14.78 -7.58 1.84
CA ARG A 621 15.66 -8.48 1.08
C ARG A 621 15.25 -9.95 1.12
N LEU A 622 14.21 -10.34 1.86
CA LEU A 622 13.76 -11.73 2.02
C LEU A 622 12.43 -12.04 1.29
N PRO A 623 11.98 -13.28 1.11
CA PRO A 623 10.57 -13.53 0.75
C PRO A 623 9.61 -13.18 1.92
N VAL A 624 8.29 -13.22 1.69
CA VAL A 624 7.27 -13.00 2.75
C VAL A 624 7.29 -14.13 3.79
N TRP A 625 7.56 -15.36 3.35
CA TRP A 625 7.78 -16.53 4.19
C TRP A 625 8.93 -17.34 3.59
N PRO A 626 9.81 -18.00 4.37
CA PRO A 626 9.83 -18.19 5.83
C PRO A 626 9.96 -16.91 6.67
N SER A 627 9.72 -17.02 7.97
CA SER A 627 9.96 -15.99 8.99
C SER A 627 11.38 -15.41 8.88
N LEU A 628 11.58 -14.19 9.40
CA LEU A 628 12.84 -13.45 9.26
C LEU A 628 14.08 -14.30 9.59
N ALA A 629 14.13 -14.91 10.77
CA ALA A 629 15.29 -15.69 11.21
C ALA A 629 15.55 -16.91 10.32
N GLU A 630 14.49 -17.62 9.94
CA GLU A 630 14.59 -18.80 9.09
C GLU A 630 14.95 -18.45 7.64
N GLY A 631 14.46 -17.31 7.13
CA GLY A 631 14.83 -16.77 5.83
C GLY A 631 16.31 -16.42 5.75
N VAL A 632 16.85 -15.78 6.79
CA VAL A 632 18.29 -15.54 6.93
C VAL A 632 19.06 -16.87 7.02
N ARG A 633 18.61 -17.81 7.87
CA ARG A 633 19.24 -19.14 8.04
C ARG A 633 19.34 -19.92 6.73
N ARG A 634 18.30 -19.85 5.90
CA ARG A 634 18.23 -20.52 4.59
C ARG A 634 18.99 -19.78 3.49
N GLY A 635 19.56 -18.60 3.77
CA GLY A 635 20.31 -17.80 2.80
C GLY A 635 19.43 -17.24 1.69
N LEU A 636 18.21 -16.80 2.02
CA LEU A 636 17.24 -16.29 1.04
C LEU A 636 17.36 -14.79 0.76
N LEU A 637 18.37 -14.12 1.31
CA LEU A 637 18.62 -12.70 1.06
C LEU A 637 18.89 -12.45 -0.42
N ASP A 638 18.32 -11.35 -0.92
CA ASP A 638 18.46 -10.86 -2.28
C ASP A 638 17.94 -11.85 -3.35
N ASN A 639 17.15 -12.84 -2.91
CA ASN A 639 16.45 -13.81 -3.74
C ASN A 639 14.97 -13.93 -3.34
N PRO A 640 14.19 -12.83 -3.41
CA PRO A 640 12.76 -12.87 -3.11
C PRO A 640 12.03 -13.54 -4.28
N GLN A 641 11.89 -14.87 -4.22
CA GLN A 641 11.04 -15.61 -5.18
C GLN A 641 9.56 -15.30 -4.98
#